data_AF-A0A2T7DTV0-F1
#
_entry.id   AF-A0A2T7DTV0-F1
#
_cell.length_a   1.000
_cell.length_b   1.000
_cell.length_c   1.000
_cell.angle_alpha   90.00
_cell.angle_beta   90.00
_cell.angle_gamma   90.00
#
_symmetry.space_group_name_H-M   'P 1'
#
loop_
_entity.id
_entity.type
_entity.pdbx_description
1 polymer ?
#
loop_
_entity_poly.entity_id
_entity_poly.type
_entity_poly.pdbx_seq_one_letter_code
_entity_poly.pdbx_strand_id
1 'polypeptide(L)'
;MLPWSIFQRPAAGTDAEPEPSEPSGRQLSDEALVEELLTTVASARSFQEFRRSQRKECFGLLRWLQLVLPLIQEIRETAPSLTDDAYRRLALLGRAFQAARRLLRCCHDGSKIFLALESEAVLARFQAVYEMMNHALDGMPYSEIGISDEVKEQIELINAQLKRCKKRSDTQDMELSMDFMMIIQNKEDGKADRAILERLAKKLELQSLADLRAETMAIKKLINERNGQQQESTKHIIELLHKFKEIAGIDEKNILGDVSIPKYLEKCPSLMIPNDFLCPISLEIMTDPVIIASGRTYERRSIQKWLDAGQRTCPKTQQPLAHLSLAPNFALKNLILQWCEKNKLEIQMGESEPAAEQEERKEDIPSLVKDLSSVHLDVQRKAAKKIRTLSKENPENRALILENGGLPAIISLVSYPDKKIQENTVTALLNLSIDETNKVLIAKGGAIPLIIEVLKNGSVEGQENSAAALFSLSMIDENKAAIGILGGIAPLVGLLRDGTIRGKKDAATAIFNLILNHPNKFRAMEAGIVPALLKILGDKKLDMVDEALSIFLLLASHPNCRNEVGTTSFVEILVQIIKEGTPKNKECALSVLLELGLNNNSLMVHALGFGLHEHLSDIAKTGTSRAQRKANSLIQLSCKCS
;
A
#
# COMPACT_ATOMS: atom_id res chain seq x y z
N MET A 1 24.51 -36.65 2.85
CA MET A 1 24.15 -37.48 1.68
C MET A 1 22.96 -38.36 2.06
N LEU A 2 21.76 -37.90 1.72
CA LEU A 2 20.50 -38.63 1.57
C LEU A 2 19.65 -37.79 0.57
N PRO A 3 18.84 -38.41 -0.31
CA PRO A 3 18.74 -37.99 -1.71
C PRO A 3 17.60 -37.02 -2.03
N TRP A 4 17.88 -36.09 -2.93
CA TRP A 4 16.97 -35.20 -3.63
C TRP A 4 16.07 -35.96 -4.63
N SER A 5 15.06 -36.71 -4.16
CA SER A 5 14.20 -37.48 -5.08
C SER A 5 12.70 -37.41 -4.78
N ILE A 6 12.19 -36.24 -4.36
CA ILE A 6 10.72 -36.00 -4.26
C ILE A 6 10.22 -34.96 -5.28
N PHE A 7 11.12 -34.34 -6.06
CA PHE A 7 10.76 -33.44 -7.17
C PHE A 7 11.00 -34.09 -8.54
N GLN A 8 10.33 -35.22 -8.83
CA GLN A 8 10.06 -35.64 -10.21
C GLN A 8 8.59 -36.07 -10.33
N ARG A 9 7.90 -35.41 -11.27
CA ARG A 9 6.46 -35.39 -11.58
C ARG A 9 5.89 -36.78 -11.98
N PRO A 10 4.56 -36.85 -12.16
CA PRO A 10 4.07 -36.74 -13.53
C PRO A 10 3.05 -35.61 -13.72
N ALA A 11 3.20 -34.90 -14.83
CA ALA A 11 2.21 -34.00 -15.37
C ALA A 11 1.01 -34.82 -15.87
N ALA A 12 -0.20 -34.52 -15.41
CA ALA A 12 -1.46 -34.74 -16.13
C ALA A 12 -2.61 -34.11 -15.33
N GLY A 13 -3.15 -33.02 -15.86
CA GLY A 13 -4.16 -32.19 -15.21
C GLY A 13 -3.92 -30.72 -15.52
N THR A 14 -3.63 -30.43 -16.79
CA THR A 14 -3.50 -29.06 -17.29
C THR A 14 -4.88 -28.41 -17.23
N ASP A 15 -5.15 -27.63 -16.19
CA ASP A 15 -5.95 -26.40 -16.32
C ASP A 15 -5.09 -25.30 -16.99
N ALA A 16 -4.40 -25.69 -18.07
CA ALA A 16 -4.04 -24.70 -19.07
C ALA A 16 -5.38 -24.35 -19.72
N GLU A 17 -5.77 -23.07 -19.66
CA GLU A 17 -6.67 -22.56 -20.68
C GLU A 17 -6.11 -23.05 -22.02
N PRO A 18 -6.95 -23.64 -22.90
CA PRO A 18 -6.48 -24.24 -24.14
C PRO A 18 -5.57 -23.25 -24.86
N GLU A 19 -4.46 -23.73 -25.43
CA GLU A 19 -3.63 -22.91 -26.33
C GLU A 19 -4.56 -22.14 -27.26
N PRO A 20 -4.30 -20.83 -27.48
CA PRO A 20 -5.24 -19.99 -28.20
C PRO A 20 -5.40 -20.52 -29.62
N SER A 21 -6.44 -21.34 -29.83
CA SER A 21 -6.83 -21.78 -31.16
C SER A 21 -7.17 -20.52 -31.95
N GLU A 22 -6.51 -20.36 -33.09
CA GLU A 22 -6.71 -19.24 -33.98
C GLU A 22 -8.21 -19.13 -34.32
N PRO A 23 -8.85 -17.97 -34.10
CA PRO A 23 -10.25 -17.81 -34.47
C PRO A 23 -10.42 -17.98 -35.98
N SER A 24 -11.18 -18.98 -36.38
CA SER A 24 -11.66 -19.15 -37.75
C SER A 24 -12.79 -18.16 -38.03
N GLY A 25 -12.42 -16.97 -38.54
CA GLY A 25 -13.36 -15.95 -39.04
C GLY A 25 -13.77 -14.85 -38.03
N ARG A 26 -14.36 -13.76 -38.56
CA ARG A 26 -14.92 -12.66 -37.74
C ARG A 26 -16.18 -13.13 -37.03
N GLN A 27 -16.16 -13.12 -35.70
CA GLN A 27 -17.27 -13.60 -34.84
C GLN A 27 -18.22 -12.47 -34.40
N LEU A 28 -17.70 -11.23 -34.35
CA LEU A 28 -18.40 -10.01 -33.96
C LEU A 28 -18.15 -8.94 -35.02
N SER A 29 -18.98 -7.90 -35.07
CA SER A 29 -18.63 -6.70 -35.82
C SER A 29 -17.46 -5.99 -35.14
N ASP A 30 -16.74 -5.16 -35.90
CA ASP A 30 -15.58 -4.42 -35.40
C ASP A 30 -15.98 -3.52 -34.22
N GLU A 31 -17.14 -2.86 -34.28
CA GLU A 31 -17.67 -2.04 -33.19
C GLU A 31 -18.08 -2.87 -31.97
N ALA A 32 -18.71 -4.03 -32.19
CA ALA A 32 -19.14 -4.91 -31.10
C ALA A 32 -17.95 -5.46 -30.31
N LEU A 33 -16.83 -5.77 -30.99
CA LEU A 33 -15.60 -6.22 -30.36
C LEU A 33 -14.96 -5.12 -29.50
N VAL A 34 -14.94 -3.88 -29.99
CA VAL A 34 -14.40 -2.73 -29.26
C VAL A 34 -15.26 -2.41 -28.03
N GLU A 35 -16.59 -2.41 -28.16
CA GLU A 35 -17.50 -2.21 -27.03
C GLU A 35 -17.42 -3.35 -25.99
N GLU A 36 -17.20 -4.59 -26.43
CA GLU A 36 -16.94 -5.72 -25.52
C GLU A 36 -15.67 -5.50 -24.68
N LEU A 37 -14.59 -5.01 -25.30
CA LEU A 37 -13.36 -4.67 -24.59
C LEU A 37 -13.60 -3.57 -23.54
N LEU A 38 -14.29 -2.48 -23.92
CA LEU A 38 -14.62 -1.37 -23.02
C LEU A 38 -15.50 -1.81 -21.84
N THR A 39 -16.55 -2.59 -22.10
CA THR A 39 -17.44 -3.13 -21.07
C THR A 39 -16.73 -4.11 -20.14
N THR A 40 -15.77 -4.88 -20.66
CA THR A 40 -14.95 -5.79 -19.84
C THR A 40 -14.03 -5.03 -18.89
N VAL A 41 -13.41 -3.94 -19.33
CA VAL A 41 -12.60 -3.06 -18.44
C VAL A 41 -13.49 -2.37 -17.40
N ALA A 42 -14.64 -1.84 -17.81
CA ALA A 42 -15.59 -1.18 -16.90
C ALA A 42 -16.11 -2.14 -15.82
N SER A 43 -16.46 -3.36 -16.20
CA SER A 43 -16.90 -4.39 -15.24
C SER A 43 -15.76 -4.84 -14.33
N ALA A 44 -14.53 -4.97 -14.81
CA ALA A 44 -13.37 -5.24 -13.95
C ALA A 44 -13.12 -4.13 -12.92
N ARG A 45 -13.36 -2.86 -13.28
CA ARG A 45 -13.25 -1.70 -12.36
C ARG A 45 -14.28 -1.73 -11.23
N SER A 46 -15.40 -2.43 -11.40
CA SER A 46 -16.43 -2.53 -10.37
C SER A 46 -15.98 -3.32 -9.13
N PHE A 47 -14.89 -4.09 -9.22
CA PHE A 47 -14.30 -4.80 -8.07
C PHE A 47 -13.52 -3.82 -7.19
N GLN A 48 -14.12 -3.38 -6.09
CA GLN A 48 -13.55 -2.36 -5.18
C GLN A 48 -12.53 -2.92 -4.18
N GLU A 49 -12.66 -4.20 -3.80
CA GLU A 49 -11.78 -4.84 -2.82
C GLU A 49 -11.38 -6.24 -3.28
N PHE A 50 -10.14 -6.67 -3.04
CA PHE A 50 -9.70 -8.04 -3.30
C PHE A 50 -9.39 -8.75 -1.98
N ARG A 51 -9.55 -10.08 -1.98
CA ARG A 51 -9.08 -10.94 -0.89
C ARG A 51 -7.60 -10.68 -0.62
N ARG A 52 -7.15 -10.97 0.60
CA ARG A 52 -5.78 -10.67 1.04
C ARG A 52 -4.73 -11.41 0.19
N SER A 53 -4.98 -12.68 -0.10
CA SER A 53 -4.13 -13.50 -0.98
C SER A 53 -4.16 -12.93 -2.41
N GLN A 54 -2.98 -12.76 -3.00
CA GLN A 54 -2.79 -12.22 -4.36
C GLN A 54 -3.40 -10.82 -4.61
N ARG A 55 -3.64 -10.03 -3.54
CA ARG A 55 -4.22 -8.68 -3.62
C ARG A 55 -3.40 -7.75 -4.54
N LYS A 56 -2.09 -7.85 -4.47
CA LYS A 56 -1.15 -7.03 -5.23
C LYS A 56 -1.25 -7.34 -6.73
N GLU A 57 -1.34 -8.61 -7.08
CA GLU A 57 -1.47 -9.12 -8.44
C GLU A 57 -2.80 -8.66 -9.05
N CYS A 58 -3.88 -8.65 -8.24
CA CYS A 58 -5.18 -8.13 -8.65
C CYS A 58 -5.12 -6.64 -8.99
N PHE A 59 -4.55 -5.81 -8.12
CA PHE A 59 -4.39 -4.39 -8.39
C PHE A 59 -3.44 -4.12 -9.57
N GLY A 60 -2.40 -4.93 -9.74
CA GLY A 60 -1.52 -4.88 -10.90
C GLY A 60 -2.25 -5.15 -12.21
N LEU A 61 -3.05 -6.22 -12.24
CA LEU A 61 -3.84 -6.61 -13.41
C LEU A 61 -4.94 -5.57 -13.71
N LEU A 62 -5.62 -5.06 -12.68
CA LEU A 62 -6.63 -4.02 -12.83
C LEU A 62 -6.04 -2.71 -13.36
N ARG A 63 -4.89 -2.29 -12.83
CA ARG A 63 -4.16 -1.13 -13.35
C ARG A 63 -3.77 -1.33 -14.80
N TRP A 64 -3.32 -2.52 -15.17
CA TRP A 64 -2.96 -2.83 -16.53
C TRP A 64 -4.14 -2.69 -17.50
N LEU A 65 -5.31 -3.26 -17.15
CA LEU A 65 -6.54 -3.13 -17.94
C LEU A 65 -6.93 -1.66 -18.15
N GLN A 66 -6.71 -0.81 -17.15
CA GLN A 66 -6.96 0.63 -17.26
C GLN A 66 -5.95 1.34 -18.16
N LEU A 67 -4.69 0.93 -18.15
CA LEU A 67 -3.63 1.56 -18.94
C LEU A 67 -3.72 1.26 -20.45
N VAL A 68 -4.44 0.20 -20.83
CA VAL A 68 -4.73 -0.15 -22.24
C VAL A 68 -6.00 0.53 -22.75
N LEU A 69 -6.78 1.17 -21.88
CA LEU A 69 -8.02 1.85 -22.26
C LEU A 69 -7.83 2.93 -23.34
N PRO A 70 -6.77 3.78 -23.31
CA PRO A 70 -6.54 4.77 -24.37
C PRO A 70 -6.38 4.15 -25.76
N LEU A 71 -5.72 2.99 -25.86
CA LEU A 71 -5.60 2.26 -27.14
C LEU A 71 -6.96 1.84 -27.67
N ILE A 72 -7.84 1.30 -26.83
CA ILE A 72 -9.17 0.83 -27.26
C ILE A 72 -10.06 2.03 -27.67
N GLN A 73 -9.94 3.15 -26.95
CA GLN A 73 -10.64 4.38 -27.28
C GLN A 73 -10.18 4.97 -28.60
N GLU A 74 -8.86 4.99 -28.85
CA GLU A 74 -8.31 5.48 -30.10
C GLU A 74 -8.71 4.59 -31.27
N ILE A 75 -8.66 3.25 -31.13
CA ILE A 75 -9.15 2.31 -32.16
C ILE A 75 -10.61 2.58 -32.51
N ARG A 76 -11.46 2.91 -31.53
CA ARG A 76 -12.87 3.26 -31.74
C ARG A 76 -13.04 4.54 -32.58
N GLU A 77 -12.12 5.48 -32.44
CA GLU A 77 -12.19 6.81 -33.06
C GLU A 77 -11.49 6.86 -34.42
N THR A 78 -10.42 6.10 -34.62
CA THR A 78 -9.54 6.18 -35.79
C THR A 78 -9.79 5.10 -36.84
N ALA A 79 -10.37 3.94 -36.47
CA ALA A 79 -10.50 2.80 -37.38
C ALA A 79 -11.96 2.57 -37.83
N PRO A 80 -12.38 3.08 -39.01
CA PRO A 80 -13.73 2.85 -39.54
C PRO A 80 -13.99 1.39 -39.97
N SER A 81 -12.93 0.62 -40.23
CA SER A 81 -12.98 -0.84 -40.44
C SER A 81 -11.62 -1.45 -40.12
N LEU A 82 -11.59 -2.52 -39.33
CA LEU A 82 -10.36 -3.21 -38.95
C LEU A 82 -9.88 -4.13 -40.08
N THR A 83 -8.56 -4.17 -40.30
CA THR A 83 -7.94 -5.22 -41.11
C THR A 83 -8.15 -6.58 -40.44
N ASP A 84 -8.13 -7.67 -41.20
CA ASP A 84 -8.34 -9.02 -40.63
C ASP A 84 -7.27 -9.37 -39.58
N ASP A 85 -6.04 -8.88 -39.73
CA ASP A 85 -4.97 -9.06 -38.73
C ASP A 85 -5.22 -8.24 -37.46
N ALA A 86 -5.59 -6.97 -37.59
CA ALA A 86 -5.98 -6.11 -36.47
C ALA A 86 -7.17 -6.69 -35.69
N TYR A 87 -8.20 -7.16 -36.39
CA TYR A 87 -9.36 -7.81 -35.80
C TYR A 87 -8.94 -9.06 -35.01
N ARG A 88 -8.09 -9.93 -35.58
CA ARG A 88 -7.62 -11.15 -34.91
C ARG A 88 -6.85 -10.81 -33.63
N ARG A 89 -5.97 -9.82 -33.65
CA ARG A 89 -5.20 -9.38 -32.48
C ARG A 89 -6.09 -8.78 -31.39
N LEU A 90 -7.09 -7.98 -31.78
CA LEU A 90 -8.09 -7.44 -30.84
C LEU A 90 -8.99 -8.54 -30.26
N ALA A 91 -9.34 -9.56 -31.04
CA ALA A 91 -10.09 -10.71 -30.54
C ALA A 91 -9.28 -11.52 -29.52
N LEU A 92 -7.96 -11.69 -29.74
CA LEU A 92 -7.05 -12.28 -28.75
C LEU A 92 -6.97 -11.43 -27.48
N LEU A 93 -6.89 -10.10 -27.62
CA LEU A 93 -6.93 -9.17 -26.49
C LEU A 93 -8.25 -9.29 -25.71
N GLY A 94 -9.38 -9.44 -26.41
CA GLY A 94 -10.70 -9.67 -25.83
C GLY A 94 -10.77 -10.92 -24.97
N ARG A 95 -10.25 -12.05 -25.48
CA ARG A 95 -10.13 -13.30 -24.69
C ARG A 95 -9.28 -13.07 -23.44
N ALA A 96 -8.16 -12.37 -23.56
CA ALA A 96 -7.28 -12.06 -22.43
C ALA A 96 -7.98 -11.16 -21.38
N PHE A 97 -8.78 -10.19 -21.81
CA PHE A 97 -9.55 -9.30 -20.93
C PHE A 97 -10.64 -10.06 -20.19
N GLN A 98 -11.35 -10.96 -20.88
CA GLN A 98 -12.33 -11.83 -20.24
C GLN A 98 -11.68 -12.75 -19.20
N ALA A 99 -10.55 -13.37 -19.54
CA ALA A 99 -9.77 -14.19 -18.61
C ALA A 99 -9.33 -13.38 -17.38
N ALA A 100 -8.81 -12.16 -17.60
CA ALA A 100 -8.44 -11.23 -16.55
C ALA A 100 -9.61 -10.89 -15.63
N ARG A 101 -10.77 -10.55 -16.19
CA ARG A 101 -11.97 -10.23 -15.42
C ARG A 101 -12.46 -11.42 -14.59
N ARG A 102 -12.47 -12.63 -15.16
CA ARG A 102 -12.82 -13.86 -14.42
C ARG A 102 -11.88 -14.09 -13.25
N LEU A 103 -10.58 -13.89 -13.46
CA LEU A 103 -9.57 -14.03 -12.42
C LEU A 103 -9.73 -12.97 -11.32
N LEU A 104 -9.94 -11.71 -11.67
CA LEU A 104 -10.22 -10.63 -10.71
C LEU A 104 -11.48 -10.89 -9.90
N ARG A 105 -12.54 -11.41 -10.54
CA ARG A 105 -13.77 -11.82 -9.83
C ARG A 105 -13.49 -12.92 -8.81
N CYS A 106 -12.72 -13.95 -9.22
CA CYS A 106 -12.30 -15.03 -8.34
C CYS A 106 -11.55 -14.51 -7.10
N CYS A 107 -10.69 -13.50 -7.28
CA CYS A 107 -9.98 -12.86 -6.18
C CYS A 107 -10.79 -11.80 -5.41
N HIS A 108 -11.98 -11.40 -5.90
CA HIS A 108 -12.89 -10.46 -5.22
C HIS A 108 -13.87 -11.21 -4.31
N ASP A 109 -14.63 -12.14 -4.87
CA ASP A 109 -15.73 -12.85 -4.19
C ASP A 109 -15.45 -14.34 -3.92
N GLY A 110 -14.32 -14.88 -4.38
CA GLY A 110 -13.97 -16.30 -4.23
C GLY A 110 -13.50 -16.70 -2.83
N SER A 111 -13.28 -18.01 -2.68
CA SER A 111 -12.90 -18.66 -1.42
C SER A 111 -11.48 -18.25 -1.00
N LYS A 112 -11.35 -17.77 0.23
CA LYS A 112 -10.06 -17.39 0.82
C LYS A 112 -9.16 -18.62 1.02
N ILE A 113 -9.74 -19.76 1.40
CA ILE A 113 -9.02 -21.03 1.58
C ILE A 113 -8.47 -21.51 0.24
N PHE A 114 -9.28 -21.49 -0.83
CA PHE A 114 -8.84 -21.85 -2.17
C PHE A 114 -7.67 -20.97 -2.66
N LEU A 115 -7.81 -19.64 -2.57
CA LEU A 115 -6.79 -18.70 -3.05
C LEU A 115 -5.45 -18.85 -2.30
N ALA A 116 -5.50 -19.23 -1.03
CA ALA A 116 -4.30 -19.47 -0.22
C ALA A 116 -3.69 -20.85 -0.47
N LEU A 117 -4.50 -21.91 -0.54
CA LEU A 117 -4.05 -23.28 -0.74
C LEU A 117 -3.48 -23.50 -2.15
N GLU A 118 -4.14 -22.92 -3.16
CA GLU A 118 -3.74 -23.03 -4.57
C GLU A 118 -3.04 -21.76 -5.10
N SER A 119 -2.30 -21.07 -4.22
CA SER A 119 -1.60 -19.84 -4.55
C SER A 119 -0.74 -19.96 -5.81
N GLU A 120 0.02 -21.05 -5.96
CA GLU A 120 0.87 -21.28 -7.15
C GLU A 120 0.05 -21.41 -8.44
N ALA A 121 -1.06 -22.15 -8.40
CA ALA A 121 -1.94 -22.31 -9.56
C ALA A 121 -2.64 -21.00 -9.93
N VAL A 122 -3.06 -20.22 -8.93
CA VAL A 122 -3.63 -18.88 -9.13
C VAL A 122 -2.60 -17.91 -9.72
N LEU A 123 -1.36 -17.93 -9.24
CA LEU A 123 -0.27 -17.13 -9.79
C LEU A 123 0.08 -17.53 -11.24
N ALA A 124 0.06 -18.82 -11.55
CA ALA A 124 0.23 -19.31 -12.91
C ALA A 124 -0.87 -18.78 -13.85
N ARG A 125 -2.12 -18.67 -13.37
CA ARG A 125 -3.22 -18.04 -14.12
C ARG A 125 -3.00 -16.55 -14.36
N PHE A 126 -2.47 -15.81 -13.38
CA PHE A 126 -2.08 -14.41 -13.59
C PHE A 126 -1.00 -14.29 -14.67
N GLN A 127 0.01 -15.17 -14.63
CA GLN A 127 1.08 -15.19 -15.64
C GLN A 127 0.53 -15.51 -17.03
N ALA A 128 -0.35 -16.51 -17.16
CA ALA A 128 -1.00 -16.85 -18.42
C ALA A 128 -1.77 -15.66 -19.00
N VAL A 129 -2.56 -14.95 -18.17
CA VAL A 129 -3.30 -13.75 -18.60
C VAL A 129 -2.35 -12.66 -19.11
N TYR A 130 -1.24 -12.39 -18.39
CA TYR A 130 -0.24 -11.43 -18.87
C TYR A 130 0.41 -11.87 -20.18
N GLU A 131 0.66 -13.16 -20.38
CA GLU A 131 1.24 -13.67 -21.63
C GLU A 131 0.26 -13.58 -22.79
N MET A 132 -1.02 -13.87 -22.59
CA MET A 132 -2.06 -13.66 -23.58
C MET A 132 -2.16 -12.18 -23.99
N MET A 133 -2.13 -11.27 -23.02
CA MET A 133 -2.15 -9.83 -23.25
C MET A 133 -0.93 -9.35 -24.05
N ASN A 134 0.28 -9.77 -23.64
CA ASN A 134 1.50 -9.42 -24.35
C ASN A 134 1.50 -9.97 -25.78
N HIS A 135 1.06 -11.22 -25.97
CA HIS A 135 0.98 -11.85 -27.28
C HIS A 135 -0.01 -11.15 -28.22
N ALA A 136 -1.13 -10.68 -27.68
CA ALA A 136 -2.10 -9.89 -28.44
C ALA A 136 -1.51 -8.54 -28.88
N LEU A 137 -0.78 -7.84 -27.99
CA LEU A 137 -0.26 -6.49 -28.24
C LEU A 137 1.06 -6.43 -29.01
N ASP A 138 1.97 -7.40 -28.84
CA ASP A 138 3.29 -7.40 -29.49
C ASP A 138 3.19 -7.53 -31.03
N GLY A 139 2.06 -8.03 -31.55
CA GLY A 139 1.81 -8.19 -32.99
C GLY A 139 0.71 -7.29 -33.55
N MET A 140 0.28 -6.25 -32.83
CA MET A 140 -0.73 -5.31 -33.32
C MET A 140 -0.18 -4.43 -34.46
N PRO A 141 -0.89 -4.30 -35.59
CA PRO A 141 -0.47 -3.43 -36.69
C PRO A 141 -0.82 -1.96 -36.40
N TYR A 142 -0.17 -1.34 -35.41
CA TYR A 142 -0.47 0.02 -34.92
C TYR A 142 -0.51 1.08 -36.04
N SER A 143 0.41 0.99 -37.00
CA SER A 143 0.51 1.93 -38.13
C SER A 143 -0.62 1.77 -39.15
N GLU A 144 -1.20 0.56 -39.28
CA GLU A 144 -2.32 0.30 -40.21
C GLU A 144 -3.66 0.75 -39.61
N ILE A 145 -3.78 0.69 -38.28
CA ILE A 145 -4.98 1.09 -37.53
C ILE A 145 -4.98 2.61 -37.22
N GLY A 146 -3.90 3.32 -37.59
CA GLY A 146 -3.79 4.77 -37.40
C GLY A 146 -3.67 5.19 -35.95
N ILE A 147 -3.01 4.37 -35.11
CA ILE A 147 -2.76 4.67 -33.71
C ILE A 147 -1.59 5.64 -33.57
N SER A 148 -1.75 6.66 -32.73
CA SER A 148 -0.74 7.65 -32.40
C SER A 148 0.54 7.03 -31.86
N ASP A 149 1.68 7.62 -32.21
CA ASP A 149 2.98 7.20 -31.68
C ASP A 149 3.02 7.31 -30.14
N GLU A 150 2.27 8.26 -29.57
CA GLU A 150 2.12 8.45 -28.11
C GLU A 150 1.48 7.25 -27.42
N VAL A 151 0.34 6.76 -27.94
CA VAL A 151 -0.35 5.59 -27.39
C VAL A 151 0.42 4.31 -27.67
N LYS A 152 1.09 4.22 -28.82
CA LYS A 152 1.99 3.10 -29.14
C LYS A 152 3.16 3.01 -28.15
N GLU A 153 3.86 4.13 -27.90
CA GLU A 153 4.96 4.19 -26.92
C GLU A 153 4.49 3.85 -25.50
N GLN A 154 3.28 4.30 -25.12
CA GLN A 154 2.66 3.94 -23.86
C GLN A 154 2.46 2.43 -23.74
N ILE A 155 1.93 1.76 -24.79
CA ILE A 155 1.71 0.31 -24.80
C ILE A 155 3.03 -0.47 -24.78
N GLU A 156 4.05 -0.03 -25.53
CA GLU A 156 5.38 -0.63 -25.50
C GLU A 156 6.03 -0.53 -24.11
N LEU A 157 5.89 0.61 -23.44
CA LEU A 157 6.35 0.81 -22.06
C LEU A 157 5.64 -0.14 -21.08
N ILE A 158 4.32 -0.29 -21.22
CA ILE A 158 3.51 -1.19 -20.39
C ILE A 158 3.96 -2.65 -20.57
N ASN A 159 4.15 -3.12 -21.80
CA ASN A 159 4.62 -4.47 -22.08
C ASN A 159 6.04 -4.70 -21.55
N ALA A 160 6.93 -3.70 -21.66
CA ALA A 160 8.27 -3.76 -21.09
C ALA A 160 8.27 -3.86 -19.56
N GLN A 161 7.33 -3.18 -18.88
CA GLN A 161 7.15 -3.29 -17.43
C GLN A 161 6.61 -4.67 -17.02
N LEU A 162 5.64 -5.23 -17.75
CA LEU A 162 5.11 -6.57 -17.49
C LEU A 162 6.17 -7.66 -17.64
N LYS A 163 7.00 -7.60 -18.69
CA LYS A 163 8.10 -8.56 -18.93
C LYS A 163 9.12 -8.58 -17.77
N ARG A 164 9.29 -7.46 -17.05
CA ARG A 164 10.21 -7.33 -15.90
C ARG A 164 9.65 -7.85 -14.57
N CYS A 165 8.31 -7.97 -14.42
CA CYS A 165 7.66 -8.36 -13.17
C CYS A 165 7.70 -9.88 -12.85
N LYS A 166 8.30 -10.71 -13.71
CA LYS A 166 8.19 -12.19 -13.71
C LYS A 166 8.77 -12.98 -12.50
N LYS A 167 9.29 -12.37 -11.42
CA LYS A 167 10.12 -13.13 -10.43
C LYS A 167 10.02 -12.81 -8.94
N ARG A 168 9.04 -12.04 -8.44
CA ARG A 168 8.94 -11.78 -6.98
C ARG A 168 7.64 -12.34 -6.41
N SER A 169 7.70 -13.54 -5.85
CA SER A 169 6.70 -14.05 -4.92
C SER A 169 6.80 -13.32 -3.58
N ASP A 170 5.64 -13.02 -2.97
CA ASP A 170 5.56 -12.35 -1.67
C ASP A 170 5.97 -13.33 -0.54
N THR A 171 6.73 -12.83 0.43
CA THR A 171 7.10 -13.55 1.66
C THR A 171 5.89 -14.01 2.48
N GLN A 172 4.76 -13.28 2.45
CA GLN A 172 3.55 -13.64 3.21
C GLN A 172 2.80 -14.84 2.63
N ASP A 173 2.85 -15.01 1.30
CA ASP A 173 2.21 -16.14 0.62
C ASP A 173 2.99 -17.44 0.86
N MET A 174 4.33 -17.36 0.96
CA MET A 174 5.18 -18.52 1.31
C MET A 174 4.86 -19.06 2.71
N GLU A 175 4.67 -18.18 3.69
CA GLU A 175 4.30 -18.58 5.06
C GLU A 175 2.91 -19.24 5.12
N LEU A 176 1.93 -18.71 4.38
CA LEU A 176 0.58 -19.28 4.31
C LEU A 176 0.60 -20.68 3.70
N SER A 177 1.31 -20.85 2.58
CA SER A 177 1.44 -22.15 1.91
C SER A 177 2.18 -23.18 2.78
N MET A 178 3.22 -22.75 3.53
CA MET A 178 3.90 -23.62 4.50
C MET A 178 2.98 -24.05 5.65
N ASP A 179 2.21 -23.12 6.22
CA ASP A 179 1.25 -23.40 7.29
C ASP A 179 0.14 -24.38 6.85
N PHE A 180 -0.35 -24.25 5.60
CA PHE A 180 -1.31 -25.18 5.02
C PHE A 180 -0.72 -26.56 4.76
N MET A 181 0.50 -26.66 4.23
CA MET A 181 1.18 -27.95 4.06
C MET A 181 1.34 -28.70 5.38
N MET A 182 1.73 -27.99 6.45
CA MET A 182 1.90 -28.60 7.77
C MET A 182 0.59 -29.24 8.29
N ILE A 183 -0.56 -28.59 8.08
CA ILE A 183 -1.88 -29.10 8.52
C ILE A 183 -2.38 -30.26 7.66
N ILE A 184 -2.03 -30.28 6.37
CA ILE A 184 -2.42 -31.37 5.46
C ILE A 184 -1.56 -32.62 5.69
N GLN A 185 -0.30 -32.46 6.09
CA GLN A 185 0.65 -33.56 6.31
C GLN A 185 0.62 -34.13 7.74
N ASN A 186 0.32 -33.33 8.77
CA ASN A 186 0.20 -33.82 10.15
C ASN A 186 -1.17 -34.43 10.42
N LYS A 187 -1.20 -35.73 10.73
CA LYS A 187 -2.41 -36.46 11.14
C LYS A 187 -2.49 -36.75 12.64
N GLU A 188 -1.46 -36.45 13.43
CA GLU A 188 -1.30 -37.06 14.77
C GLU A 188 -1.05 -36.09 15.95
N ASP A 189 -0.93 -34.77 15.77
CA ASP A 189 -0.59 -33.86 16.90
C ASP A 189 -1.57 -32.67 17.07
N GLY A 190 -2.71 -32.93 17.71
CA GLY A 190 -3.84 -32.01 17.82
C GLY A 190 -3.61 -30.69 18.57
N LYS A 191 -2.47 -30.49 19.25
CA LYS A 191 -2.14 -29.21 19.90
C LYS A 191 -1.36 -28.26 18.99
N ALA A 192 -0.44 -28.78 18.18
CA ALA A 192 0.31 -27.98 17.20
C ALA A 192 -0.63 -27.46 16.08
N ASP A 193 -1.58 -28.30 15.66
CA ASP A 193 -2.55 -27.98 14.62
C ASP A 193 -3.46 -26.81 15.01
N ARG A 194 -3.89 -26.73 16.28
CA ARG A 194 -4.81 -25.67 16.74
C ARG A 194 -4.19 -24.28 16.67
N ALA A 195 -2.93 -24.11 17.06
CA ALA A 195 -2.24 -22.82 17.01
C ALA A 195 -1.99 -22.35 15.57
N ILE A 196 -1.65 -23.28 14.66
CA ILE A 196 -1.47 -22.99 13.24
C ILE A 196 -2.82 -22.62 12.61
N LEU A 197 -3.89 -23.35 12.92
CA LEU A 197 -5.24 -23.04 12.45
C LEU A 197 -5.77 -21.70 12.99
N GLU A 198 -5.53 -21.35 14.25
CA GLU A 198 -5.90 -20.03 14.79
C GLU A 198 -5.13 -18.89 14.09
N ARG A 199 -3.84 -19.11 13.79
CA ARG A 199 -3.02 -18.18 12.99
C ARG A 199 -3.54 -18.04 11.56
N LEU A 200 -3.88 -19.14 10.90
CA LEU A 200 -4.45 -19.14 9.55
C LEU A 200 -5.83 -18.48 9.50
N ALA A 201 -6.71 -18.79 10.47
CA ALA A 201 -8.03 -18.17 10.57
C ALA A 201 -7.92 -16.65 10.77
N LYS A 202 -6.93 -16.19 11.54
CA LYS A 202 -6.63 -14.76 11.68
C LYS A 202 -6.08 -14.16 10.38
N LYS A 203 -5.10 -14.80 9.74
CA LYS A 203 -4.48 -14.30 8.50
C LYS A 203 -5.49 -14.25 7.34
N LEU A 204 -6.41 -15.22 7.25
CA LEU A 204 -7.48 -15.29 6.25
C LEU A 204 -8.75 -14.55 6.67
N GLU A 205 -8.81 -13.94 7.86
CA GLU A 205 -10.01 -13.26 8.35
C GLU A 205 -11.25 -14.19 8.31
N LEU A 206 -11.09 -15.39 8.88
CA LEU A 206 -12.10 -16.44 9.04
C LEU A 206 -12.38 -16.68 10.53
N GLN A 207 -12.59 -15.62 11.29
CA GLN A 207 -12.70 -15.68 12.75
C GLN A 207 -14.13 -15.56 13.26
N SER A 208 -15.04 -14.99 12.45
CA SER A 208 -16.45 -14.86 12.81
C SER A 208 -17.31 -15.90 12.10
N LEU A 209 -18.49 -16.15 12.68
CA LEU A 209 -19.52 -16.98 12.05
C LEU A 209 -19.97 -16.41 10.69
N ALA A 210 -19.98 -15.07 10.53
CA ALA A 210 -20.29 -14.43 9.26
C ALA A 210 -19.22 -14.72 8.20
N ASP A 211 -17.94 -14.67 8.58
CA ASP A 211 -16.83 -14.98 7.68
C ASP A 211 -16.86 -16.44 7.22
N LEU A 212 -17.08 -17.37 8.16
CA LEU A 212 -17.17 -18.80 7.87
C LEU A 212 -18.40 -19.15 7.01
N ARG A 213 -19.51 -18.42 7.16
CA ARG A 213 -20.70 -18.54 6.29
C ARG A 213 -20.42 -18.01 4.88
N ALA A 214 -19.79 -16.85 4.76
CA ALA A 214 -19.39 -16.29 3.46
C ALA A 214 -18.40 -17.23 2.75
N GLU A 215 -17.44 -17.78 3.49
CA GLU A 215 -16.47 -18.76 2.97
C GLU A 215 -17.15 -20.06 2.53
N THR A 216 -18.14 -20.54 3.30
CA THR A 216 -18.95 -21.71 2.91
C THR A 216 -19.68 -21.45 1.58
N MET A 217 -20.26 -20.26 1.38
CA MET A 217 -20.93 -19.90 0.13
C MET A 217 -19.95 -19.81 -1.05
N ALA A 218 -18.76 -19.25 -0.83
CA ALA A 218 -17.71 -19.16 -1.84
C ALA A 218 -17.18 -20.54 -2.25
N ILE A 219 -17.00 -21.46 -1.30
CA ILE A 219 -16.60 -22.85 -1.59
C ILE A 219 -17.70 -23.61 -2.34
N LYS A 220 -18.98 -23.42 -2.00
CA LYS A 220 -20.09 -24.00 -2.78
C LYS A 220 -20.09 -23.53 -4.23
N LYS A 221 -19.85 -22.23 -4.46
CA LYS A 221 -19.69 -21.68 -5.82
C LYS A 221 -18.51 -22.33 -6.55
N LEU A 222 -17.36 -22.47 -5.89
CA LEU A 222 -16.17 -23.12 -6.44
C LEU A 222 -16.43 -24.58 -6.83
N ILE A 223 -17.12 -25.35 -5.99
CA ILE A 223 -17.46 -26.77 -6.27
C ILE A 223 -18.34 -26.88 -7.51
N ASN A 224 -19.34 -26.00 -7.63
CA ASN A 224 -20.21 -25.93 -8.80
C ASN A 224 -19.43 -25.54 -10.06
N GLU A 225 -18.46 -24.62 -9.96
CA GLU A 225 -17.61 -24.21 -11.08
C GLU A 225 -16.64 -25.33 -11.52
N ARG A 226 -16.13 -26.13 -10.58
CA ARG A 226 -15.21 -27.25 -10.86
C ARG A 226 -15.88 -28.45 -11.54
N ASN A 227 -17.21 -28.57 -11.49
CA ASN A 227 -17.95 -29.68 -12.11
C ASN A 227 -17.33 -31.08 -11.87
N GLY A 228 -16.75 -31.32 -10.69
CA GLY A 228 -16.13 -32.61 -10.31
C GLY A 228 -14.64 -32.77 -10.63
N GLN A 229 -13.97 -31.74 -11.16
CA GLN A 229 -12.52 -31.70 -11.34
C GLN A 229 -11.79 -31.38 -10.02
N GLN A 230 -10.51 -31.77 -9.90
CA GLN A 230 -9.66 -31.52 -8.72
C GLN A 230 -10.29 -31.95 -7.38
N GLN A 231 -10.73 -33.22 -7.31
CA GLN A 231 -11.48 -33.76 -6.16
C GLN A 231 -10.68 -33.75 -4.86
N GLU A 232 -9.38 -34.05 -4.90
CA GLU A 232 -8.50 -34.10 -3.73
C GLU A 232 -8.28 -32.70 -3.11
N SER A 233 -7.98 -31.70 -3.93
CA SER A 233 -7.89 -30.31 -3.46
C SER A 233 -9.22 -29.82 -2.87
N THR A 234 -10.33 -30.13 -3.56
CA THR A 234 -11.67 -29.76 -3.08
C THR A 234 -11.97 -30.38 -1.72
N LYS A 235 -11.53 -31.62 -1.50
CA LYS A 235 -11.63 -32.30 -0.21
C LYS A 235 -10.80 -31.59 0.86
N HIS A 236 -9.54 -31.25 0.59
CA HIS A 236 -8.69 -30.51 1.53
C HIS A 236 -9.27 -29.13 1.90
N ILE A 237 -9.86 -28.41 0.94
CA ILE A 237 -10.53 -27.12 1.18
C ILE A 237 -11.72 -27.29 2.14
N ILE A 238 -12.53 -28.34 1.93
CA ILE A 238 -13.67 -28.65 2.80
C ILE A 238 -13.18 -29.04 4.20
N GLU A 239 -12.19 -29.92 4.31
CA GLU A 239 -11.61 -30.35 5.59
C GLU A 239 -11.05 -29.17 6.40
N LEU A 240 -10.36 -28.23 5.75
CA LEU A 240 -9.86 -27.01 6.39
C LEU A 240 -11.01 -26.12 6.87
N LEU A 241 -12.09 -25.98 6.09
CA LEU A 241 -13.29 -25.25 6.51
C LEU A 241 -13.93 -25.88 7.76
N HIS A 242 -14.00 -27.20 7.85
CA HIS A 242 -14.49 -27.89 9.05
C HIS A 242 -13.60 -27.60 10.26
N LYS A 243 -12.27 -27.74 10.12
CA LYS A 243 -11.31 -27.41 11.19
C LYS A 243 -11.43 -25.96 11.67
N PHE A 244 -11.67 -25.00 10.78
CA PHE A 244 -11.93 -23.61 11.18
C PHE A 244 -13.25 -23.43 11.93
N LYS A 245 -14.30 -24.17 11.55
CA LYS A 245 -15.60 -24.16 12.28
C LYS A 245 -15.49 -24.77 13.68
N GLU A 246 -14.74 -25.85 13.83
CA GLU A 246 -14.48 -26.50 15.12
C GLU A 246 -13.76 -25.55 16.09
N ILE A 247 -12.71 -24.86 15.62
CA ILE A 247 -11.97 -23.88 16.45
C ILE A 247 -12.83 -22.68 16.84
N ALA A 248 -13.74 -22.27 15.95
CA ALA A 248 -14.71 -21.23 16.25
C ALA A 248 -15.82 -21.67 17.23
N GLY A 249 -15.84 -22.94 17.67
CA GLY A 249 -16.81 -23.48 18.61
C GLY A 249 -18.22 -23.62 18.02
N ILE A 250 -18.30 -23.80 16.69
CA ILE A 250 -19.57 -23.99 15.98
C ILE A 250 -19.89 -25.48 15.99
N ASP A 251 -20.82 -25.90 16.85
CA ASP A 251 -21.26 -27.28 16.99
C ASP A 251 -22.03 -27.73 15.72
N GLU A 252 -21.63 -28.85 15.10
CA GLU A 252 -22.13 -29.31 13.79
C GLU A 252 -23.63 -29.60 13.77
N LYS A 253 -24.26 -29.73 14.94
CA LYS A 253 -25.67 -30.14 15.08
C LYS A 253 -26.71 -29.05 14.81
N ASN A 254 -26.32 -27.78 14.64
CA ASN A 254 -27.31 -26.70 14.42
C ASN A 254 -27.23 -25.99 13.06
N ILE A 255 -26.31 -26.33 12.15
CA ILE A 255 -26.37 -25.88 10.75
C ILE A 255 -25.68 -26.91 9.82
N LEU A 256 -26.10 -28.18 9.89
CA LEU A 256 -26.03 -29.09 8.74
C LEU A 256 -27.42 -29.15 8.11
N GLY A 257 -27.72 -28.15 7.28
CA GLY A 257 -28.35 -28.46 6.00
C GLY A 257 -27.23 -28.97 5.12
N ASP A 258 -27.08 -30.29 5.10
CA ASP A 258 -25.96 -31.06 4.60
C ASP A 258 -25.45 -30.60 3.23
N VAL A 259 -24.14 -30.71 3.01
CA VAL A 259 -23.58 -30.68 1.67
C VAL A 259 -24.10 -31.93 0.96
N SER A 260 -25.11 -31.76 0.12
CA SER A 260 -25.53 -32.77 -0.83
C SER A 260 -26.03 -32.11 -2.11
N ILE A 261 -25.49 -32.62 -3.22
CA ILE A 261 -25.59 -32.21 -4.63
C ILE A 261 -27.07 -32.03 -5.08
N PRO A 262 -27.37 -31.12 -6.02
CA PRO A 262 -28.60 -30.32 -6.04
C PRO A 262 -29.80 -31.01 -6.69
N LYS A 263 -31.01 -30.65 -6.24
CA LYS A 263 -32.25 -30.80 -7.00
C LYS A 263 -33.09 -29.53 -6.83
N TYR A 264 -33.17 -28.76 -7.91
CA TYR A 264 -34.22 -27.80 -8.32
C TYR A 264 -35.43 -27.65 -7.36
N LEU A 265 -35.93 -26.40 -7.16
CA LEU A 265 -37.18 -26.04 -6.43
C LEU A 265 -37.03 -26.10 -4.88
N GLU A 266 -37.32 -25.13 -4.01
CA GLU A 266 -38.42 -24.15 -3.96
C GLU A 266 -38.27 -23.14 -2.78
N LYS A 267 -38.30 -21.82 -3.09
CA LYS A 267 -39.14 -20.73 -2.54
C LYS A 267 -39.37 -20.45 -1.01
N CYS A 268 -38.95 -19.22 -0.63
CA CYS A 268 -39.61 -18.17 0.20
C CYS A 268 -39.65 -18.22 1.77
N PRO A 269 -39.78 -17.04 2.44
CA PRO A 269 -38.81 -16.56 3.45
C PRO A 269 -39.34 -16.51 4.90
N SER A 270 -38.43 -16.46 5.88
CA SER A 270 -38.72 -16.08 7.27
C SER A 270 -37.76 -14.98 7.75
N LEU A 271 -38.34 -13.86 8.19
CA LEU A 271 -37.65 -12.71 8.75
C LEU A 271 -37.08 -13.08 10.13
N MET A 272 -35.80 -13.41 10.18
CA MET A 272 -35.08 -13.66 11.43
C MET A 272 -34.43 -12.37 11.93
N ILE A 273 -34.72 -12.01 13.18
CA ILE A 273 -34.04 -10.93 13.90
C ILE A 273 -32.59 -11.37 14.13
N PRO A 274 -31.58 -10.64 13.62
CA PRO A 274 -30.20 -11.00 13.84
C PRO A 274 -29.90 -11.11 15.35
N ASN A 275 -29.35 -12.24 15.80
CA ASN A 275 -29.04 -12.46 17.22
C ASN A 275 -28.09 -11.40 17.80
N ASP A 276 -27.30 -10.75 16.94
CA ASP A 276 -26.41 -9.65 17.34
C ASP A 276 -27.18 -8.42 17.79
N PHE A 277 -28.47 -8.30 17.48
CA PHE A 277 -29.35 -7.20 17.91
C PHE A 277 -30.02 -7.46 19.27
N LEU A 278 -29.90 -8.68 19.80
CA LEU A 278 -30.55 -9.09 21.06
C LEU A 278 -29.58 -9.02 22.24
N CYS A 279 -30.06 -8.51 23.38
CA CYS A 279 -29.31 -8.46 24.62
C CYS A 279 -29.12 -9.88 25.17
N PRO A 280 -27.90 -10.35 25.45
CA PRO A 280 -27.70 -11.71 25.97
C PRO A 280 -28.23 -11.95 27.40
N ILE A 281 -28.68 -10.92 28.12
CA ILE A 281 -29.32 -11.06 29.45
C ILE A 281 -30.85 -11.07 29.33
N SER A 282 -31.44 -10.09 28.65
CA SER A 282 -32.91 -9.99 28.52
C SER A 282 -33.48 -10.74 27.32
N LEU A 283 -32.64 -11.11 26.35
CA LEU A 283 -33.00 -11.69 25.04
C LEU A 283 -33.92 -10.81 24.18
N GLU A 284 -34.06 -9.54 24.53
CA GLU A 284 -34.82 -8.52 23.80
C GLU A 284 -33.90 -7.67 22.91
N ILE A 285 -34.46 -7.01 21.89
CA ILE A 285 -33.69 -6.08 21.04
C ILE A 285 -33.09 -4.96 21.90
N MET A 286 -31.80 -4.71 21.73
CA MET A 286 -31.08 -3.68 22.48
C MET A 286 -31.47 -2.29 22.00
N THR A 287 -32.01 -1.48 22.91
CA THR A 287 -32.33 -0.07 22.67
C THR A 287 -31.18 0.85 23.06
N ASP A 288 -30.38 0.45 24.05
CA ASP A 288 -29.14 1.12 24.46
C ASP A 288 -28.00 0.09 24.67
N PRO A 289 -27.44 -0.48 23.58
CA PRO A 289 -26.39 -1.50 23.67
C PRO A 289 -25.08 -0.92 24.24
N VAL A 290 -24.50 -1.56 25.25
CA VAL A 290 -23.23 -1.24 25.92
C VAL A 290 -22.32 -2.46 26.04
N ILE A 291 -21.01 -2.27 25.97
CA ILE A 291 -19.96 -3.29 26.02
C ILE A 291 -19.32 -3.30 27.40
N ILE A 292 -19.12 -4.49 27.97
CA ILE A 292 -18.36 -4.67 29.22
C ILE A 292 -16.92 -5.14 28.96
N ALA A 293 -16.09 -5.25 30.01
CA ALA A 293 -14.67 -5.65 29.92
C ALA A 293 -14.38 -6.91 29.10
N SER A 294 -15.35 -7.83 29.03
CA SER A 294 -15.23 -9.06 28.23
C SER A 294 -15.43 -8.86 26.72
N GLY A 295 -15.68 -7.64 26.26
CA GLY A 295 -15.97 -7.32 24.85
C GLY A 295 -17.37 -7.73 24.40
N ARG A 296 -18.25 -8.15 25.32
CA ARG A 296 -19.64 -8.53 25.01
C ARG A 296 -20.58 -7.34 25.18
N THR A 297 -21.55 -7.22 24.27
CA THR A 297 -22.56 -6.15 24.26
C THR A 297 -23.86 -6.62 24.92
N TYR A 298 -24.48 -5.76 25.73
CA TYR A 298 -25.72 -5.96 26.46
C TYR A 298 -26.56 -4.69 26.45
N GLU A 299 -27.86 -4.79 26.72
CA GLU A 299 -28.68 -3.61 27.06
C GLU A 299 -28.17 -2.98 28.37
N ARG A 300 -27.94 -1.66 28.38
CA ARG A 300 -27.34 -0.92 29.51
C ARG A 300 -28.04 -1.22 30.82
N ARG A 301 -29.38 -1.16 30.84
CA ARG A 301 -30.17 -1.38 32.06
C ARG A 301 -30.00 -2.80 32.60
N SER A 302 -29.90 -3.79 31.72
CA SER A 302 -29.79 -5.21 32.09
C SER A 302 -28.43 -5.53 32.69
N ILE A 303 -27.35 -5.01 32.11
CA ILE A 303 -26.00 -5.27 32.61
C ILE A 303 -25.64 -4.41 33.82
N GLN A 304 -26.16 -3.18 33.93
CA GLN A 304 -25.96 -2.36 35.13
C GLN A 304 -26.56 -3.04 36.37
N LYS A 305 -27.80 -3.55 36.27
CA LYS A 305 -28.42 -4.34 37.35
C LYS A 305 -27.59 -5.56 37.76
N TRP A 306 -26.94 -6.22 36.80
CA TRP A 306 -26.07 -7.37 37.07
C TRP A 306 -24.84 -6.96 37.91
N LEU A 307 -24.21 -5.83 37.57
CA LEU A 307 -23.02 -5.33 38.29
C LEU A 307 -23.39 -4.74 39.66
N ASP A 308 -24.52 -4.03 39.76
CA ASP A 308 -25.02 -3.43 41.01
C ASP A 308 -25.42 -4.51 42.04
N ALA A 309 -25.82 -5.71 41.58
CA ALA A 309 -26.05 -6.88 42.42
C ALA A 309 -24.74 -7.51 42.97
N GLY A 310 -23.60 -6.84 42.79
CA GLY A 310 -22.29 -7.27 43.28
C GLY A 310 -21.58 -8.31 42.40
N GLN A 311 -22.15 -8.66 41.24
CA GLN A 311 -21.55 -9.64 40.34
C GLN A 311 -20.37 -9.01 39.58
N ARG A 312 -19.19 -9.62 39.69
CA ARG A 312 -17.97 -9.15 39.02
C ARG A 312 -17.54 -10.02 37.84
N THR A 313 -18.46 -10.78 37.28
CA THR A 313 -18.23 -11.70 36.16
C THR A 313 -19.09 -11.34 34.96
N CYS A 314 -18.60 -11.65 33.76
CA CYS A 314 -19.35 -11.49 32.53
C CYS A 314 -20.54 -12.47 32.50
N PRO A 315 -21.80 -12.02 32.30
CA PRO A 315 -22.96 -12.92 32.28
C PRO A 315 -22.87 -14.06 31.24
N LYS A 316 -22.27 -13.78 30.07
CA LYS A 316 -22.20 -14.75 28.95
C LYS A 316 -20.99 -15.69 29.00
N THR A 317 -19.84 -15.23 29.50
CA THR A 317 -18.59 -16.04 29.54
C THR A 317 -18.21 -16.49 30.94
N GLN A 318 -18.91 -16.00 31.98
CA GLN A 318 -18.66 -16.24 33.41
C GLN A 318 -17.25 -15.86 33.90
N GLN A 319 -16.43 -15.22 33.07
CA GLN A 319 -15.09 -14.79 33.42
C GLN A 319 -15.13 -13.52 34.28
N PRO A 320 -14.21 -13.37 35.26
CA PRO A 320 -14.09 -12.15 36.05
C PRO A 320 -13.79 -10.96 35.14
N LEU A 321 -14.53 -9.87 35.34
CA LEU A 321 -14.37 -8.65 34.58
C LEU A 321 -13.13 -7.91 35.09
N ALA A 322 -12.23 -7.55 34.19
CA ALA A 322 -11.04 -6.76 34.53
C ALA A 322 -11.41 -5.39 35.12
N HIS A 323 -12.56 -4.83 34.73
CA HIS A 323 -13.15 -3.60 35.26
C HIS A 323 -14.67 -3.58 35.03
N LEU A 324 -15.41 -2.72 35.74
CA LEU A 324 -16.88 -2.66 35.70
C LEU A 324 -17.42 -1.55 34.76
N SER A 325 -16.58 -0.98 33.89
CA SER A 325 -16.98 0.08 32.96
C SER A 325 -17.89 -0.44 31.84
N LEU A 326 -18.88 0.39 31.46
CA LEU A 326 -19.84 0.12 30.38
C LEU A 326 -19.61 1.09 29.21
N ALA A 327 -19.08 0.61 28.08
CA ALA A 327 -18.82 1.44 26.90
C ALA A 327 -20.00 1.39 25.89
N PRO A 328 -20.64 2.52 25.52
CA PRO A 328 -21.77 2.50 24.58
C PRO A 328 -21.40 1.97 23.18
N ASN A 329 -22.24 1.09 22.61
CA ASN A 329 -22.07 0.51 21.28
C ASN A 329 -22.98 1.20 20.25
N PHE A 330 -22.65 2.45 19.93
CA PHE A 330 -23.41 3.26 18.96
C PHE A 330 -23.47 2.65 17.55
N ALA A 331 -22.47 1.83 17.17
CA ALA A 331 -22.49 1.14 15.88
C ALA A 331 -23.61 0.10 15.82
N LEU A 332 -23.75 -0.71 16.87
CA LEU A 332 -24.83 -1.68 16.97
C LEU A 332 -26.19 -0.99 17.11
N LYS A 333 -26.28 0.09 17.90
CA LYS A 333 -27.51 0.89 18.04
C LYS A 333 -28.03 1.41 16.69
N ASN A 334 -27.16 1.94 15.84
CA ASN A 334 -27.55 2.42 14.50
C ASN A 334 -27.94 1.27 13.55
N LEU A 335 -27.27 0.12 13.63
CA LEU A 335 -27.62 -1.06 12.83
C LEU A 335 -28.98 -1.64 13.24
N ILE A 336 -29.30 -1.63 14.54
CA ILE A 336 -30.59 -2.03 15.07
C ILE A 336 -31.69 -1.08 14.56
N LEU A 337 -31.47 0.24 14.65
CA LEU A 337 -32.44 1.24 14.18
C LEU A 337 -32.71 1.12 12.67
N GLN A 338 -31.66 1.01 11.85
CA GLN A 338 -31.79 0.82 10.40
C GLN A 338 -32.50 -0.50 10.05
N TRP A 339 -32.25 -1.56 10.82
CA TRP A 339 -32.95 -2.83 10.65
C TRP A 339 -34.41 -2.74 11.08
N CYS A 340 -34.74 -2.02 12.15
CA CYS A 340 -36.12 -1.80 12.58
C CYS A 340 -36.93 -0.96 11.59
N GLU A 341 -36.35 0.11 11.04
CA GLU A 341 -36.96 0.94 9.98
C GLU A 341 -37.21 0.11 8.71
N LYS A 342 -36.23 -0.68 8.29
CA LYS A 342 -36.33 -1.53 7.09
C LYS A 342 -37.37 -2.66 7.23
N ASN A 343 -37.67 -3.09 8.45
CA ASN A 343 -38.60 -4.17 8.75
C ASN A 343 -39.93 -3.70 9.37
N LYS A 344 -40.19 -2.39 9.42
CA LYS A 344 -41.42 -1.75 9.96
C LYS A 344 -41.74 -2.14 11.42
N LEU A 345 -40.73 -2.22 12.29
CA LEU A 345 -40.90 -2.47 13.73
C LEU A 345 -40.79 -1.15 14.51
N GLU A 346 -41.87 -0.74 15.18
CA GLU A 346 -41.87 0.44 16.06
C GLU A 346 -41.26 0.10 17.42
N ILE A 347 -40.08 0.66 17.74
CA ILE A 347 -39.47 0.56 19.08
C ILE A 347 -39.92 1.76 19.92
N GLN A 348 -40.62 1.51 21.03
CA GLN A 348 -41.01 2.56 21.97
C GLN A 348 -39.78 3.06 22.75
N MET A 349 -39.36 4.30 22.48
CA MET A 349 -38.29 4.98 23.22
C MET A 349 -38.85 5.59 24.52
N GLY A 350 -38.43 5.05 25.67
CA GLY A 350 -38.74 5.63 26.99
C GLY A 350 -37.80 6.78 27.35
N GLU A 351 -38.39 7.89 27.79
CA GLU A 351 -37.80 9.20 28.12
C GLU A 351 -36.79 9.22 29.30
N SER A 352 -35.93 10.27 29.30
CA SER A 352 -35.04 10.95 30.32
C SER A 352 -35.08 10.53 31.81
N GLU A 353 -34.10 10.69 32.74
CA GLU A 353 -32.80 11.41 32.98
C GLU A 353 -32.27 10.93 34.39
N PRO A 354 -31.23 11.48 35.11
CA PRO A 354 -29.82 11.81 34.80
C PRO A 354 -28.78 11.21 35.83
N ALA A 355 -27.46 11.21 35.50
CA ALA A 355 -26.30 11.59 36.38
C ALA A 355 -24.96 10.86 36.11
N ALA A 356 -23.92 11.68 35.91
CA ALA A 356 -22.48 11.52 36.17
C ALA A 356 -21.58 10.61 35.28
N GLU A 357 -20.95 11.28 34.30
CA GLU A 357 -19.52 11.23 33.91
C GLU A 357 -18.86 9.90 33.50
N GLN A 358 -18.74 9.72 32.17
CA GLN A 358 -17.50 9.55 31.36
C GLN A 358 -17.78 8.68 30.11
N GLU A 359 -18.22 9.32 29.01
CA GLU A 359 -18.40 8.69 27.70
C GLU A 359 -17.18 8.93 26.79
N GLU A 360 -16.54 7.86 26.31
CA GLU A 360 -15.79 7.89 25.05
C GLU A 360 -16.79 8.01 23.88
N ARG A 361 -17.00 9.25 23.42
CA ARG A 361 -17.78 9.56 22.21
C ARG A 361 -17.06 8.96 21.00
N LYS A 362 -17.81 8.44 20.02
CA LYS A 362 -17.35 8.42 18.62
C LYS A 362 -16.90 9.83 18.29
N GLU A 363 -15.60 10.01 18.06
CA GLU A 363 -15.03 11.33 17.97
C GLU A 363 -15.35 11.94 16.61
N ASP A 364 -16.22 12.93 16.66
CA ASP A 364 -16.70 13.65 15.51
C ASP A 364 -15.60 14.60 15.00
N ILE A 365 -15.09 14.35 13.78
CA ILE A 365 -14.08 15.20 13.11
C ILE A 365 -14.53 16.68 13.08
N PRO A 366 -15.78 17.01 12.72
CA PRO A 366 -16.31 18.36 12.84
C PRO A 366 -16.12 18.98 14.24
N SER A 367 -16.46 18.25 15.32
CA SER A 367 -16.23 18.72 16.69
C SER A 367 -14.75 18.93 16.99
N LEU A 368 -13.88 18.00 16.59
CA LEU A 368 -12.43 18.13 16.80
C LEU A 368 -11.84 19.33 16.06
N VAL A 369 -12.30 19.59 14.83
CA VAL A 369 -11.89 20.77 14.06
C VAL A 369 -12.34 22.05 14.75
N LYS A 370 -13.56 22.09 15.29
CA LYS A 370 -14.03 23.21 16.12
C LYS A 370 -13.16 23.40 17.36
N ASP A 371 -12.78 22.31 18.02
CA ASP A 371 -11.97 22.32 19.24
C ASP A 371 -10.53 22.83 19.01
N LEU A 372 -10.01 22.76 17.78
CA LEU A 372 -8.73 23.41 17.43
C LEU A 372 -8.77 24.93 17.63
N SER A 373 -9.95 25.54 17.52
CA SER A 373 -10.15 26.99 17.75
C SER A 373 -10.66 27.31 19.15
N SER A 374 -10.63 26.34 20.09
CA SER A 374 -11.08 26.54 21.46
C SER A 374 -10.23 27.59 22.19
N VAL A 375 -10.81 28.32 23.13
CA VAL A 375 -10.09 29.25 24.01
C VAL A 375 -9.22 28.54 25.05
N HIS A 376 -9.43 27.24 25.26
CA HIS A 376 -8.72 26.45 26.26
C HIS A 376 -7.58 25.63 25.62
N LEU A 377 -6.35 25.85 26.09
CA LEU A 377 -5.15 25.22 25.53
C LEU A 377 -5.16 23.69 25.61
N ASP A 378 -5.67 23.11 26.70
CA ASP A 378 -5.72 21.66 26.83
C ASP A 378 -6.70 21.02 25.84
N VAL A 379 -7.76 21.75 25.46
CA VAL A 379 -8.71 21.31 24.43
C VAL A 379 -8.03 21.36 23.06
N GLN A 380 -7.37 22.47 22.72
CA GLN A 380 -6.60 22.59 21.47
C GLN A 380 -5.52 21.51 21.35
N ARG A 381 -4.77 21.24 22.43
CA ARG A 381 -3.70 20.22 22.45
C ARG A 381 -4.26 18.82 22.24
N LYS A 382 -5.37 18.47 22.90
CA LYS A 382 -6.06 17.17 22.71
C LYS A 382 -6.60 17.04 21.29
N ALA A 383 -7.26 18.08 20.79
CA ALA A 383 -7.80 18.11 19.43
C ALA A 383 -6.68 17.95 18.38
N ALA A 384 -5.59 18.73 18.47
CA ALA A 384 -4.45 18.63 17.57
C ALA A 384 -3.81 17.24 17.58
N LYS A 385 -3.62 16.66 18.77
CA LYS A 385 -3.11 15.27 18.91
C LYS A 385 -4.03 14.27 18.23
N LYS A 386 -5.34 14.45 18.35
CA LYS A 386 -6.30 13.53 17.75
C LYS A 386 -6.42 13.68 16.24
N ILE A 387 -6.46 14.92 15.73
CA ILE A 387 -6.41 15.23 14.30
C ILE A 387 -5.16 14.64 13.65
N ARG A 388 -4.00 14.72 14.32
CA ARG A 388 -2.78 14.02 13.91
C ARG A 388 -2.97 12.50 13.79
N THR A 389 -3.63 11.86 14.75
CA THR A 389 -3.88 10.41 14.71
C THR A 389 -4.82 10.04 13.56
N LEU A 390 -5.97 10.74 13.45
CA LEU A 390 -6.98 10.46 12.43
C LEU A 390 -6.46 10.67 11.00
N SER A 391 -5.70 11.74 10.77
CA SER A 391 -5.09 12.02 9.46
C SER A 391 -4.07 10.95 9.02
N LYS A 392 -3.51 10.16 9.95
CA LYS A 392 -2.58 9.07 9.61
C LYS A 392 -3.31 7.83 9.09
N GLU A 393 -4.53 7.58 9.56
CA GLU A 393 -5.22 6.29 9.41
C GLU A 393 -5.64 5.99 7.98
N ASN A 394 -6.32 6.92 7.31
CA ASN A 394 -6.91 6.70 5.99
C ASN A 394 -7.13 8.02 5.24
N PRO A 395 -7.30 8.01 3.90
CA PRO A 395 -7.56 9.20 3.12
C PRO A 395 -8.95 9.84 3.40
N GLU A 396 -9.96 9.07 3.80
CA GLU A 396 -11.30 9.60 4.10
C GLU A 396 -11.28 10.59 5.28
N ASN A 397 -10.54 10.28 6.33
CA ASN A 397 -10.35 11.17 7.48
C ASN A 397 -9.65 12.47 7.06
N ARG A 398 -8.67 12.40 6.16
CA ARG A 398 -7.97 13.59 5.64
C ARG A 398 -8.93 14.49 4.87
N ALA A 399 -9.77 13.90 4.02
CA ALA A 399 -10.82 14.62 3.30
C ALA A 399 -11.79 15.30 4.28
N LEU A 400 -12.31 14.57 5.26
CA LEU A 400 -13.25 15.12 6.26
C LEU A 400 -12.63 16.25 7.09
N ILE A 401 -11.36 16.15 7.47
CA ILE A 401 -10.65 17.23 8.20
C ILE A 401 -10.63 18.52 7.35
N LEU A 402 -10.37 18.41 6.04
CA LEU A 402 -10.32 19.56 5.14
C LEU A 402 -11.72 20.13 4.87
N GLU A 403 -12.71 19.28 4.59
CA GLU A 403 -14.10 19.68 4.34
C GLU A 403 -14.71 20.45 5.51
N ASN A 404 -14.31 20.12 6.75
CA ASN A 404 -14.77 20.80 7.96
C ASN A 404 -13.95 22.05 8.32
N GLY A 405 -13.05 22.52 7.45
CA GLY A 405 -12.25 23.73 7.70
C GLY A 405 -11.06 23.50 8.65
N GLY A 406 -10.58 22.26 8.76
CA GLY A 406 -9.46 21.90 9.63
C GLY A 406 -8.13 22.54 9.20
N LEU A 407 -7.91 22.77 7.90
CA LEU A 407 -6.64 23.32 7.43
C LEU A 407 -6.32 24.73 7.97
N PRO A 408 -7.20 25.74 7.84
CA PRO A 408 -6.97 27.04 8.47
C PRO A 408 -6.71 26.96 9.98
N ALA A 409 -7.48 26.12 10.69
CA ALA A 409 -7.34 25.94 12.13
C ALA A 409 -5.98 25.32 12.50
N ILE A 410 -5.56 24.26 11.80
CA ILE A 410 -4.25 23.62 11.98
C ILE A 410 -3.13 24.63 11.71
N ILE A 411 -3.19 25.36 10.59
CA ILE A 411 -2.17 26.37 10.21
C ILE A 411 -2.03 27.44 11.30
N SER A 412 -3.14 27.94 11.85
CA SER A 412 -3.11 28.93 12.93
C SER A 412 -2.34 28.43 14.16
N LEU A 413 -2.52 27.14 14.50
CA LEU A 413 -1.89 26.52 15.66
C LEU A 413 -0.41 26.18 15.45
N VAL A 414 0.09 26.06 14.21
CA VAL A 414 1.53 25.88 13.95
C VAL A 414 2.34 27.09 14.46
N SER A 415 1.76 28.29 14.40
CA SER A 415 2.41 29.51 14.88
C SER A 415 2.37 29.67 16.42
N TYR A 416 1.62 28.81 17.11
CA TYR A 416 1.39 28.94 18.55
C TYR A 416 2.64 28.56 19.36
N PRO A 417 3.04 29.31 20.41
CA PRO A 417 4.27 29.07 21.17
C PRO A 417 4.18 27.89 22.17
N ASP A 418 3.51 26.80 21.79
CA ASP A 418 3.49 25.54 22.54
C ASP A 418 4.11 24.43 21.67
N LYS A 419 5.28 23.93 22.09
CA LYS A 419 6.04 22.93 21.31
C LYS A 419 5.22 21.67 21.01
N LYS A 420 4.32 21.25 21.91
CA LYS A 420 3.51 20.04 21.70
C LYS A 420 2.39 20.28 20.69
N ILE A 421 1.77 21.46 20.70
CA ILE A 421 0.80 21.86 19.67
C ILE A 421 1.51 21.96 18.31
N GLN A 422 2.67 22.61 18.23
CA GLN A 422 3.48 22.70 17.01
C GLN A 422 3.83 21.33 16.44
N GLU A 423 4.34 20.42 17.28
CA GLU A 423 4.61 19.03 16.89
C GLU A 423 3.38 18.36 16.29
N ASN A 424 2.25 18.36 17.01
CA ASN A 424 1.04 17.67 16.55
C ASN A 424 0.50 18.26 15.25
N THR A 425 0.50 19.59 15.12
CA THR A 425 -0.04 20.31 13.96
C THR A 425 0.84 20.16 12.73
N VAL A 426 2.18 20.24 12.86
CA VAL A 426 3.10 19.94 11.75
C VAL A 426 2.99 18.49 11.30
N THR A 427 2.88 17.52 12.24
CA THR A 427 2.65 16.12 11.85
C THR A 427 1.30 15.94 11.16
N ALA A 428 0.25 16.65 11.60
CA ALA A 428 -1.04 16.61 10.92
C ALA A 428 -0.94 17.16 9.49
N LEU A 429 -0.22 18.27 9.27
CA LEU A 429 0.05 18.80 7.93
C LEU A 429 0.84 17.82 7.06
N LEU A 430 1.85 17.14 7.62
CA LEU A 430 2.58 16.05 6.94
C LEU A 430 1.65 14.91 6.52
N ASN A 431 0.75 14.47 7.41
CA ASN A 431 -0.18 13.40 7.11
C ASN A 431 -1.18 13.82 6.03
N LEU A 432 -1.69 15.05 6.10
CA LEU A 432 -2.59 15.62 5.09
C LEU A 432 -1.89 15.77 3.73
N SER A 433 -0.58 16.08 3.70
CA SER A 433 0.19 16.23 2.46
C SER A 433 0.51 14.91 1.76
N ILE A 434 0.18 13.76 2.36
CA ILE A 434 0.30 12.45 1.69
C ILE A 434 -0.53 12.47 0.39
N ASP A 435 -1.72 13.06 0.41
CA ASP A 435 -2.59 13.16 -0.77
C ASP A 435 -2.12 14.32 -1.66
N GLU A 436 -1.96 14.07 -2.97
CA GLU A 436 -1.48 15.07 -3.95
C GLU A 436 -2.35 16.33 -3.99
N THR A 437 -3.67 16.18 -3.96
CA THR A 437 -4.63 17.30 -4.00
C THR A 437 -4.46 18.27 -2.83
N ASN A 438 -4.06 17.75 -1.66
CA ASN A 438 -3.94 18.54 -0.44
C ASN A 438 -2.66 19.38 -0.42
N LYS A 439 -1.59 18.95 -1.10
CA LYS A 439 -0.30 19.66 -1.13
C LYS A 439 -0.45 21.10 -1.62
N VAL A 440 -1.26 21.30 -2.68
CA VAL A 440 -1.54 22.62 -3.25
C VAL A 440 -2.33 23.48 -2.27
N LEU A 441 -3.33 22.90 -1.59
CA LEU A 441 -4.15 23.60 -0.59
C LEU A 441 -3.32 24.04 0.62
N ILE A 442 -2.47 23.16 1.14
CA ILE A 442 -1.57 23.42 2.27
C ILE A 442 -0.62 24.57 1.93
N ALA A 443 -0.03 24.56 0.74
CA ALA A 443 0.87 25.62 0.28
C ALA A 443 0.14 26.96 0.13
N LYS A 444 -1.02 26.98 -0.55
CA LYS A 444 -1.84 28.19 -0.72
C LYS A 444 -2.37 28.74 0.61
N GLY A 445 -2.59 27.89 1.60
CA GLY A 445 -2.99 28.27 2.95
C GLY A 445 -1.90 28.95 3.78
N GLY A 446 -0.67 29.07 3.26
CA GLY A 446 0.43 29.74 3.96
C GLY A 446 1.14 28.87 5.00
N ALA A 447 1.03 27.54 4.91
CA ALA A 447 1.66 26.64 5.88
C ALA A 447 3.20 26.58 5.77
N ILE A 448 3.75 26.72 4.55
CA ILE A 448 5.19 26.58 4.29
C ILE A 448 6.08 27.47 5.19
N PRO A 449 5.87 28.79 5.30
CA PRO A 449 6.71 29.62 6.18
C PRO A 449 6.62 29.20 7.66
N LEU A 450 5.46 28.73 8.12
CA LEU A 450 5.27 28.26 9.50
C LEU A 450 5.98 26.91 9.75
N ILE A 451 5.94 25.99 8.78
CA ILE A 451 6.69 24.74 8.85
C ILE A 451 8.21 25.02 8.88
N ILE A 452 8.68 26.00 8.10
CA ILE A 452 10.09 26.44 8.13
C ILE A 452 10.46 27.01 9.50
N GLU A 453 9.54 27.72 10.15
CA GLU A 453 9.77 28.25 11.50
C GLU A 453 9.88 27.15 12.56
N VAL A 454 9.02 26.13 12.50
CA VAL A 454 9.13 24.95 13.36
C VAL A 454 10.41 24.15 13.07
N LEU A 455 10.84 24.08 11.81
CA LEU A 455 12.13 23.48 11.46
C LEU A 455 13.33 24.22 12.09
N LYS A 456 13.25 25.54 12.23
CA LYS A 456 14.31 26.33 12.87
C LYS A 456 14.30 26.18 14.39
N ASN A 457 13.13 26.35 15.00
CA ASN A 457 13.01 26.65 16.42
C ASN A 457 12.19 25.62 17.23
N GLY A 458 11.65 24.60 16.56
CA GLY A 458 10.82 23.57 17.16
C GLY A 458 11.57 22.59 18.06
N SER A 459 10.84 21.62 18.61
CA SER A 459 11.45 20.47 19.26
C SER A 459 12.12 19.55 18.25
N VAL A 460 12.90 18.58 18.72
CA VAL A 460 13.53 17.57 17.85
C VAL A 460 12.49 16.85 16.98
N GLU A 461 11.37 16.40 17.55
CA GLU A 461 10.27 15.76 16.80
C GLU A 461 9.62 16.74 15.82
N GLY A 462 9.45 18.01 16.21
CA GLY A 462 8.92 19.07 15.35
C GLY A 462 9.82 19.35 14.15
N GLN A 463 11.13 19.42 14.34
CA GLN A 463 12.11 19.63 13.27
C GLN A 463 12.14 18.47 12.27
N GLU A 464 12.19 17.23 12.77
CA GLU A 464 12.13 16.01 11.95
C GLU A 464 10.86 15.97 11.09
N ASN A 465 9.69 16.17 11.71
CA ASN A 465 8.42 16.17 11.01
C ASN A 465 8.29 17.35 10.04
N SER A 466 8.89 18.51 10.35
CA SER A 466 8.93 19.66 9.43
C SER A 466 9.75 19.35 8.19
N ALA A 467 10.91 18.70 8.33
CA ALA A 467 11.71 18.28 7.19
C ALA A 467 10.96 17.29 6.28
N ALA A 468 10.27 16.31 6.87
CA ALA A 468 9.42 15.37 6.14
C ALA A 468 8.23 16.06 5.45
N ALA A 469 7.60 17.05 6.09
CA ALA A 469 6.50 17.82 5.50
C ALA A 469 6.98 18.64 4.30
N LEU A 470 8.13 19.32 4.42
CA LEU A 470 8.73 20.07 3.32
C LEU A 470 9.12 19.16 2.15
N PHE A 471 9.66 17.96 2.42
CA PHE A 471 9.89 16.95 1.38
C PHE A 471 8.59 16.61 0.65
N SER A 472 7.53 16.25 1.39
CA SER A 472 6.24 15.89 0.80
C SER A 472 5.65 17.02 -0.05
N LEU A 473 5.67 18.27 0.44
CA LEU A 473 5.17 19.43 -0.29
C LEU A 473 6.02 19.79 -1.51
N SER A 474 7.33 19.52 -1.48
CA SER A 474 8.26 19.80 -2.58
C SER A 474 8.10 18.88 -3.80
N MET A 475 7.23 17.86 -3.72
CA MET A 475 6.84 17.04 -4.89
C MET A 475 6.09 17.87 -5.95
N ILE A 476 5.56 19.03 -5.57
CA ILE A 476 5.03 20.05 -6.47
C ILE A 476 6.13 21.07 -6.79
N ASP A 477 6.39 21.34 -8.08
CA ASP A 477 7.51 22.19 -8.53
C ASP A 477 7.39 23.65 -8.07
N GLU A 478 6.20 24.23 -8.04
CA GLU A 478 5.96 25.58 -7.52
C GLU A 478 6.31 25.67 -6.03
N ASN A 479 5.91 24.65 -5.25
CA ASN A 479 6.23 24.57 -3.83
C ASN A 479 7.74 24.41 -3.61
N LYS A 480 8.42 23.62 -4.45
CA LYS A 480 9.88 23.41 -4.41
C LYS A 480 10.63 24.74 -4.54
N ALA A 481 10.22 25.59 -5.48
CA ALA A 481 10.78 26.93 -5.63
C ALA A 481 10.43 27.84 -4.42
N ALA A 482 9.17 27.81 -3.97
CA ALA A 482 8.70 28.62 -2.86
C ALA A 482 9.42 28.32 -1.54
N ILE A 483 9.64 27.03 -1.21
CA ILE A 483 10.37 26.61 -0.01
C ILE A 483 11.79 27.19 -0.01
N GLY A 484 12.43 27.23 -1.18
CA GLY A 484 13.75 27.84 -1.35
C GLY A 484 13.74 29.35 -1.12
N ILE A 485 12.81 30.06 -1.74
CA ILE A 485 12.65 31.52 -1.61
C ILE A 485 12.34 31.93 -0.17
N LEU A 486 11.52 31.14 0.53
CA LEU A 486 11.15 31.37 1.93
C LEU A 486 12.24 30.96 2.93
N GLY A 487 13.44 30.59 2.46
CA GLY A 487 14.60 30.31 3.31
C GLY A 487 14.55 28.94 4.02
N GLY A 488 13.86 27.96 3.45
CA GLY A 488 13.77 26.60 4.02
C GLY A 488 15.04 25.77 3.89
N ILE A 489 15.95 26.12 2.96
CA ILE A 489 17.17 25.34 2.69
C ILE A 489 18.18 25.41 3.84
N ALA A 490 18.46 26.60 4.38
CA ALA A 490 19.47 26.75 5.43
C ALA A 490 19.13 25.98 6.73
N PRO A 491 17.88 25.99 7.23
CA PRO A 491 17.49 25.16 8.37
C PRO A 491 17.61 23.65 8.08
N LEU A 492 17.28 23.19 6.87
CA LEU A 492 17.48 21.79 6.48
C LEU A 492 18.96 21.41 6.49
N VAL A 493 19.85 22.28 5.99
CA VAL A 493 21.31 22.05 6.05
C VAL A 493 21.79 22.03 7.51
N GLY A 494 21.24 22.87 8.38
CA GLY A 494 21.48 22.81 9.83
C GLY A 494 21.07 21.46 10.43
N LEU A 495 19.87 20.98 10.13
CA LEU A 495 19.37 19.68 10.59
C LEU A 495 20.21 18.52 10.04
N LEU A 496 20.67 18.60 8.79
CA LEU A 496 21.59 17.63 8.19
C LEU A 496 22.94 17.54 8.94
N ARG A 497 23.44 18.68 9.45
CA ARG A 497 24.73 18.76 10.14
C ARG A 497 24.64 18.29 11.60
N ASP A 498 23.61 18.76 12.30
CA ASP A 498 23.53 18.73 13.77
C ASP A 498 22.34 17.91 14.33
N GLY A 499 21.44 17.44 13.47
CA GLY A 499 20.26 16.68 13.87
C GLY A 499 20.53 15.25 14.34
N THR A 500 19.47 14.59 14.80
CA THR A 500 19.44 13.14 15.08
C THR A 500 19.67 12.33 13.79
N ILE A 501 19.94 11.02 13.90
CA ILE A 501 20.05 10.15 12.72
C ILE A 501 18.79 10.26 11.83
N ARG A 502 17.60 10.28 12.46
CA ARG A 502 16.34 10.48 11.74
C ARG A 502 16.27 11.86 11.09
N GLY A 503 16.53 12.92 11.84
CA GLY A 503 16.50 14.29 11.32
C GLY A 503 17.47 14.52 10.16
N LYS A 504 18.66 13.90 10.21
CA LYS A 504 19.61 13.93 9.11
C LYS A 504 19.08 13.24 7.86
N LYS A 505 18.45 12.06 8.00
CA LYS A 505 17.84 11.33 6.87
C LYS A 505 16.65 12.10 6.26
N ASP A 506 15.79 12.64 7.11
CA ASP A 506 14.65 13.46 6.68
C ASP A 506 15.13 14.74 5.96
N ALA A 507 16.15 15.42 6.51
CA ALA A 507 16.76 16.60 5.89
C ALA A 507 17.44 16.27 4.55
N ALA A 508 18.21 15.18 4.48
CA ALA A 508 18.89 14.77 3.25
C ALA A 508 17.87 14.50 2.13
N THR A 509 16.77 13.80 2.45
CA THR A 509 15.70 13.48 1.49
C THR A 509 15.00 14.75 1.01
N ALA A 510 14.69 15.68 1.91
CA ALA A 510 14.10 16.97 1.56
C ALA A 510 15.03 17.80 0.67
N ILE A 511 16.31 17.92 1.05
CA ILE A 511 17.31 18.68 0.28
C ILE A 511 17.49 18.07 -1.11
N PHE A 512 17.64 16.74 -1.22
CA PHE A 512 17.79 16.04 -2.50
C PHE A 512 16.70 16.44 -3.50
N ASN A 513 15.44 16.46 -3.07
CA ASN A 513 14.33 16.86 -3.94
C ASN A 513 14.31 18.37 -4.21
N LEU A 514 14.60 19.20 -3.20
CA LEU A 514 14.57 20.66 -3.32
C LEU A 514 15.64 21.21 -4.29
N ILE A 515 16.83 20.61 -4.32
CA ILE A 515 17.94 21.04 -5.19
C ILE A 515 17.81 20.57 -6.64
N LEU A 516 16.77 19.81 -6.99
CA LEU A 516 16.40 19.60 -8.38
C LEU A 516 15.98 20.93 -9.05
N ASN A 517 15.50 21.89 -8.26
CA ASN A 517 15.34 23.27 -8.70
C ASN A 517 16.71 23.98 -8.70
N HIS A 518 17.14 24.50 -9.86
CA HIS A 518 18.47 25.10 -10.02
C HIS A 518 18.79 26.24 -9.03
N PRO A 519 17.91 27.25 -8.82
CA PRO A 519 18.12 28.28 -7.78
C PRO A 519 18.37 27.72 -6.37
N ASN A 520 17.77 26.59 -6.02
CA ASN A 520 17.96 25.98 -4.70
C ASN A 520 19.34 25.33 -4.53
N LYS A 521 20.02 24.93 -5.62
CA LYS A 521 21.43 24.50 -5.56
C LYS A 521 22.30 25.61 -5.02
N PHE A 522 22.13 26.83 -5.53
CA PHE A 522 22.86 28.01 -5.08
C PHE A 522 22.61 28.28 -3.58
N ARG A 523 21.35 28.28 -3.16
CA ARG A 523 20.96 28.46 -1.74
C ARG A 523 21.56 27.39 -0.82
N ALA A 524 21.65 26.14 -1.29
CA ALA A 524 22.26 25.05 -0.54
C ALA A 524 23.78 25.27 -0.37
N MET A 525 24.45 25.78 -1.40
CA MET A 525 25.86 26.16 -1.32
C MET A 525 26.09 27.29 -0.32
N GLU A 526 25.31 28.37 -0.38
CA GLU A 526 25.39 29.48 0.58
C GLU A 526 25.14 29.04 2.03
N ALA A 527 24.27 28.04 2.22
CA ALA A 527 23.99 27.47 3.53
C ALA A 527 25.11 26.55 4.08
N GLY A 528 26.18 26.31 3.32
CA GLY A 528 27.30 25.45 3.74
C GLY A 528 26.96 23.96 3.71
N ILE A 529 26.30 23.49 2.65
CA ILE A 529 25.94 22.07 2.53
C ILE A 529 27.13 21.12 2.36
N VAL A 530 28.20 21.55 1.69
CA VAL A 530 29.36 20.70 1.41
C VAL A 530 30.05 20.20 2.70
N PRO A 531 30.40 21.07 3.68
CA PRO A 531 30.94 20.61 4.97
C PRO A 531 30.02 19.63 5.71
N ALA A 532 28.70 19.84 5.64
CA ALA A 532 27.73 18.95 6.27
C ALA A 532 27.73 17.54 5.62
N LEU A 533 27.79 17.47 4.29
CA LEU A 533 27.86 16.21 3.55
C LEU A 533 29.20 15.48 3.76
N LEU A 534 30.33 16.22 3.81
CA LEU A 534 31.64 15.63 4.11
C LEU A 534 31.66 14.99 5.51
N LYS A 535 31.05 15.65 6.51
CA LYS A 535 30.88 15.09 7.85
C LYS A 535 30.06 13.79 7.83
N ILE A 536 29.04 13.69 6.97
CA ILE A 536 28.24 12.47 6.81
C ILE A 536 29.07 11.35 6.16
N LEU A 537 29.83 11.64 5.11
CA LEU A 537 30.70 10.65 4.46
C LEU A 537 31.78 10.12 5.41
N GLY A 538 32.26 10.94 6.34
CA GLY A 538 33.26 10.55 7.34
C GLY A 538 32.69 9.72 8.51
N ASP A 539 31.38 9.74 8.74
CA ASP A 539 30.75 9.04 9.88
C ASP A 539 30.12 7.71 9.45
N LYS A 540 30.91 6.63 9.58
CA LYS A 540 30.48 5.27 9.24
C LYS A 540 29.27 4.78 10.05
N LYS A 541 28.90 5.42 11.17
CA LYS A 541 27.75 5.00 12.00
C LYS A 541 26.40 5.47 11.48
N LEU A 542 26.38 6.48 10.60
CA LEU A 542 25.12 7.08 10.13
C LEU A 542 24.41 6.22 9.09
N ASP A 543 25.15 5.39 8.34
CA ASP A 543 24.64 4.63 7.19
C ASP A 543 23.86 5.56 6.22
N MET A 544 24.55 6.61 5.76
CA MET A 544 24.01 7.70 4.94
C MET A 544 24.90 8.07 3.74
N VAL A 545 25.78 7.15 3.35
CA VAL A 545 26.74 7.39 2.24
C VAL A 545 26.00 7.59 0.91
N ASP A 546 24.94 6.84 0.67
CA ASP A 546 24.15 6.93 -0.57
C ASP A 546 23.46 8.28 -0.71
N GLU A 547 22.81 8.75 0.35
CA GLU A 547 22.12 10.03 0.41
C GLU A 547 23.10 11.18 0.18
N ALA A 548 24.25 11.14 0.85
CA ALA A 548 25.27 12.17 0.70
C ALA A 548 25.84 12.22 -0.73
N LEU A 549 26.17 11.07 -1.32
CA LEU A 549 26.67 11.00 -2.70
C LEU A 549 25.62 11.43 -3.73
N SER A 550 24.35 11.11 -3.49
CA SER A 550 23.24 11.52 -4.37
C SER A 550 23.07 13.04 -4.38
N ILE A 551 23.20 13.69 -3.22
CA ILE A 551 23.19 15.16 -3.11
C ILE A 551 24.44 15.75 -3.79
N PHE A 552 25.64 15.20 -3.53
CA PHE A 552 26.86 15.65 -4.20
C PHE A 552 26.75 15.56 -5.72
N LEU A 553 26.17 14.49 -6.26
CA LEU A 553 25.99 14.34 -7.70
C LEU A 553 25.13 15.47 -8.30
N LEU A 554 24.02 15.83 -7.65
CA LEU A 554 23.18 16.94 -8.10
C LEU A 554 23.89 18.29 -8.00
N LEU A 555 24.69 18.48 -6.95
CA LEU A 555 25.46 19.70 -6.73
C LEU A 555 26.71 19.81 -7.62
N ALA A 556 27.30 18.69 -8.07
CA ALA A 556 28.50 18.68 -8.90
C ALA A 556 28.30 19.41 -10.25
N SER A 557 27.06 19.55 -10.71
CA SER A 557 26.73 20.43 -11.85
C SER A 557 26.99 21.92 -11.57
N HIS A 558 26.98 22.36 -10.30
CA HIS A 558 27.15 23.75 -9.89
C HIS A 558 28.64 24.13 -9.77
N PRO A 559 29.11 25.24 -10.40
CA PRO A 559 30.52 25.64 -10.38
C PRO A 559 31.11 25.81 -8.98
N ASN A 560 30.40 26.48 -8.05
CA ASN A 560 30.90 26.67 -6.68
C ASN A 560 31.13 25.33 -5.96
N CYS A 561 30.25 24.34 -6.17
CA CYS A 561 30.44 23.01 -5.60
C CYS A 561 31.71 22.39 -6.17
N ARG A 562 31.90 22.40 -7.49
CA ARG A 562 33.12 21.88 -8.14
C ARG A 562 34.40 22.53 -7.63
N ASN A 563 34.37 23.83 -7.37
CA ASN A 563 35.53 24.53 -6.81
C ASN A 563 35.81 24.10 -5.36
N GLU A 564 34.77 23.89 -4.56
CA GLU A 564 34.90 23.51 -3.15
C GLU A 564 35.29 22.03 -2.97
N VAL A 565 34.71 21.13 -3.79
CA VAL A 565 34.96 19.67 -3.71
C VAL A 565 36.01 19.18 -4.69
N GLY A 566 36.52 20.03 -5.59
CA GLY A 566 37.58 19.73 -6.55
C GLY A 566 38.96 19.64 -5.90
N THR A 567 39.05 19.00 -4.73
CA THR A 567 40.27 18.83 -3.94
C THR A 567 40.75 17.39 -4.00
N THR A 568 42.07 17.20 -3.90
CA THR A 568 42.69 15.87 -3.86
C THR A 568 42.13 15.02 -2.71
N SER A 569 41.83 15.63 -1.55
CA SER A 569 41.24 14.95 -0.39
C SER A 569 39.83 14.41 -0.64
N PHE A 570 38.98 15.14 -1.38
CA PHE A 570 37.65 14.64 -1.71
C PHE A 570 37.71 13.50 -2.72
N VAL A 571 38.61 13.60 -3.70
CA VAL A 571 38.87 12.51 -4.65
C VAL A 571 39.32 11.23 -3.92
N GLU A 572 40.20 11.35 -2.93
CA GLU A 572 40.62 10.22 -2.09
C GLU A 572 39.43 9.56 -1.39
N ILE A 573 38.51 10.34 -0.80
CA ILE A 573 37.27 9.83 -0.18
C ILE A 573 36.43 9.07 -1.21
N LEU A 574 36.22 9.62 -2.41
CA LEU A 574 35.45 8.96 -3.46
C LEU A 574 36.08 7.64 -3.90
N VAL A 575 37.40 7.62 -4.11
CA VAL A 575 38.14 6.41 -4.48
C VAL A 575 38.02 5.37 -3.37
N GLN A 576 38.15 5.75 -2.10
CA GLN A 576 37.99 4.84 -0.98
C GLN A 576 36.59 4.21 -0.93
N ILE A 577 35.53 5.00 -1.18
CA ILE A 577 34.16 4.49 -1.27
C ILE A 577 34.00 3.53 -2.46
N ILE A 578 34.66 3.78 -3.59
CA ILE A 578 34.64 2.87 -4.75
C ILE A 578 35.32 1.53 -4.43
N LYS A 579 36.36 1.54 -3.59
CA LYS A 579 37.06 0.33 -3.15
C LYS A 579 36.20 -0.51 -2.22
N GLU A 580 35.73 0.09 -1.12
CA GLU A 580 35.19 -0.62 0.05
C GLU A 580 33.66 -0.58 0.16
N GLY A 581 32.99 0.31 -0.59
CA GLY A 581 31.56 0.55 -0.46
C GLY A 581 30.67 -0.56 -1.01
N THR A 582 29.37 -0.47 -0.71
CA THR A 582 28.35 -1.34 -1.32
C THR A 582 28.26 -1.10 -2.83
N PRO A 583 27.68 -2.02 -3.63
CA PRO A 583 27.51 -1.80 -5.07
C PRO A 583 26.84 -0.47 -5.43
N LYS A 584 25.90 -0.01 -4.60
CA LYS A 584 25.22 1.27 -4.76
C LYS A 584 26.13 2.46 -4.41
N ASN A 585 26.91 2.37 -3.32
CA ASN A 585 27.89 3.41 -2.99
C ASN A 585 28.92 3.57 -4.12
N LYS A 586 29.45 2.45 -4.64
CA LYS A 586 30.41 2.45 -5.75
C LYS A 586 29.83 3.15 -6.97
N GLU A 587 28.60 2.81 -7.36
CA GLU A 587 27.92 3.42 -8.50
C GLU A 587 27.72 4.95 -8.32
N CYS A 588 27.36 5.38 -7.12
CA CYS A 588 27.13 6.80 -6.83
C CYS A 588 28.46 7.59 -6.79
N ALA A 589 29.49 7.04 -6.15
CA ALA A 589 30.81 7.66 -6.06
C ALA A 589 31.47 7.78 -7.45
N LEU A 590 31.36 6.75 -8.29
CA LEU A 590 31.79 6.83 -9.70
C LEU A 590 31.06 7.94 -10.46
N SER A 591 29.78 8.11 -10.19
CA SER A 591 28.97 9.17 -10.81
C SER A 591 29.47 10.57 -10.44
N VAL A 592 29.75 10.81 -9.16
CA VAL A 592 30.29 12.09 -8.68
C VAL A 592 31.67 12.33 -9.28
N LEU A 593 32.55 11.32 -9.24
CA LEU A 593 33.90 11.43 -9.78
C LEU A 593 33.90 11.71 -11.30
N LEU A 594 33.01 11.07 -12.06
CA LEU A 594 32.87 11.32 -13.49
C LEU A 594 32.44 12.77 -13.76
N GLU A 595 31.45 13.27 -13.03
CA GLU A 595 30.99 14.66 -13.19
C GLU A 595 32.11 15.67 -12.88
N LEU A 596 32.90 15.43 -11.82
CA LEU A 596 34.05 16.27 -11.49
C LEU A 596 35.17 16.15 -12.54
N GLY A 597 35.49 14.93 -12.96
CA GLY A 597 36.55 14.65 -13.92
C GLY A 597 36.29 15.23 -15.30
N LEU A 598 35.03 15.24 -15.77
CA LEU A 598 34.64 15.87 -17.04
C LEU A 598 34.92 17.38 -17.06
N ASN A 599 34.98 18.01 -15.89
CA ASN A 599 35.23 19.45 -15.75
C ASN A 599 36.67 19.78 -15.32
N ASN A 600 37.41 18.81 -14.76
CA ASN A 600 38.80 18.98 -14.37
C ASN A 600 39.59 17.66 -14.46
N ASN A 601 40.37 17.52 -15.53
CA ASN A 601 41.17 16.33 -15.81
C ASN A 601 42.23 16.03 -14.73
N SER A 602 42.72 17.04 -13.97
CA SER A 602 43.73 16.78 -12.93
C SER A 602 43.18 15.92 -11.79
N LEU A 603 41.87 16.02 -11.51
CA LEU A 603 41.19 15.19 -10.51
C LEU A 603 41.19 13.72 -10.91
N MET A 604 41.14 13.43 -12.22
CA MET A 604 41.26 12.07 -12.73
C MET A 604 42.66 11.52 -12.53
N VAL A 605 43.70 12.33 -12.73
CA VAL A 605 45.10 11.92 -12.46
C VAL A 605 45.28 11.59 -10.98
N HIS A 606 44.74 12.42 -10.07
CA HIS A 606 44.75 12.12 -8.64
C HIS A 606 44.01 10.81 -8.33
N ALA A 607 42.83 10.60 -8.92
CA ALA A 607 42.06 9.39 -8.71
C ALA A 607 42.82 8.12 -9.14
N LEU A 608 43.53 8.18 -10.26
CA LEU A 608 44.43 7.09 -10.71
C LEU A 608 45.60 6.89 -9.74
N GLY A 609 46.20 7.98 -9.25
CA GLY A 609 47.26 7.93 -8.22
C GLY A 609 46.81 7.26 -6.92
N PHE A 610 45.53 7.35 -6.58
CA PHE A 610 44.92 6.61 -5.46
C PHE A 610 44.55 5.16 -5.79
N GLY A 611 44.93 4.62 -6.95
CA GLY A 611 44.72 3.22 -7.33
C GLY A 611 43.32 2.89 -7.83
N LEU A 612 42.63 3.85 -8.44
CA LEU A 612 41.27 3.63 -8.99
C LEU A 612 41.23 2.64 -10.17
N HIS A 613 42.33 2.49 -10.93
CA HIS A 613 42.37 1.77 -12.20
C HIS A 613 41.91 0.30 -12.13
N GLU A 614 42.42 -0.46 -11.15
CA GLU A 614 42.06 -1.88 -10.98
C GLU A 614 40.59 -2.06 -10.63
N HIS A 615 40.06 -1.19 -9.76
CA HIS A 615 38.67 -1.23 -9.34
C HIS A 615 37.70 -0.76 -10.44
N LEU A 616 38.10 0.19 -11.29
CA LEU A 616 37.32 0.56 -12.48
C LEU A 616 37.18 -0.62 -13.43
N SER A 617 38.28 -1.35 -13.66
CA SER A 617 38.31 -2.52 -14.54
C SER A 617 37.44 -3.66 -14.02
N ASP A 618 37.42 -3.87 -12.70
CA ASP A 618 36.52 -4.84 -12.06
C ASP A 618 35.05 -4.40 -12.20
N ILE A 619 34.70 -3.18 -11.81
CA ILE A 619 33.32 -2.67 -11.88
C ILE A 619 32.80 -2.65 -13.33
N ALA A 620 33.65 -2.37 -14.31
CA ALA A 620 33.29 -2.43 -15.73
C ALA A 620 32.88 -3.85 -16.18
N LYS A 621 33.37 -4.91 -15.52
CA LYS A 621 33.05 -6.30 -15.82
C LYS A 621 31.91 -6.85 -14.96
N THR A 622 31.93 -6.55 -13.66
CA THR A 622 31.09 -7.23 -12.65
C THR A 622 29.98 -6.35 -12.06
N GLY A 623 30.01 -5.04 -12.32
CA GLY A 623 29.05 -4.08 -11.78
C GLY A 623 27.64 -4.15 -12.37
N THR A 624 26.71 -3.37 -11.81
CA THR A 624 25.38 -3.16 -12.42
C THR A 624 25.52 -2.54 -13.81
N SER A 625 24.53 -2.71 -14.70
CA SER A 625 24.58 -2.12 -16.04
C SER A 625 24.86 -0.61 -16.04
N ARG A 626 24.36 0.11 -15.02
CA ARG A 626 24.62 1.54 -14.82
C ARG A 626 26.04 1.80 -14.31
N ALA A 627 26.55 1.00 -13.37
CA ALA A 627 27.93 1.10 -12.89
C ALA A 627 28.94 0.80 -14.00
N GLN A 628 28.70 -0.22 -14.83
CA GLN A 628 29.56 -0.58 -15.96
C GLN A 628 29.70 0.57 -16.96
N ARG A 629 28.58 1.21 -17.37
CA ARG A 629 28.60 2.37 -18.28
C ARG A 629 29.44 3.52 -17.72
N LYS A 630 29.28 3.83 -16.43
CA LYS A 630 30.02 4.91 -15.75
C LYS A 630 31.51 4.57 -15.64
N ALA A 631 31.84 3.33 -15.26
CA ALA A 631 33.22 2.86 -15.18
C ALA A 631 33.91 2.92 -16.56
N ASN A 632 33.24 2.48 -17.62
CA ASN A 632 33.76 2.58 -18.99
C ASN A 632 33.97 4.04 -19.43
N SER A 633 33.07 4.95 -19.05
CA SER A 633 33.21 6.39 -19.34
C SER A 633 34.43 6.99 -18.62
N LEU A 634 34.65 6.61 -17.36
CA LEU A 634 35.83 7.03 -16.59
C LEU A 634 37.13 6.44 -17.14
N ILE A 635 37.12 5.20 -17.62
CA ILE A 635 38.27 4.59 -18.30
C ILE A 635 38.61 5.39 -19.56
N GLN A 636 37.62 5.71 -20.40
CA GLN A 636 37.85 6.55 -21.59
C GLN A 636 38.39 7.93 -21.24
N LEU A 637 37.87 8.55 -20.17
CA LEU A 637 38.36 9.84 -19.69
C LEU A 637 39.81 9.74 -19.17
N SER A 638 40.15 8.65 -18.47
CA SER A 638 41.50 8.42 -17.97
C SER A 638 42.54 8.28 -19.09
N CYS A 639 42.19 7.63 -20.20
CA CYS A 639 43.06 7.51 -21.38
C CYS A 639 43.34 8.86 -22.06
N LYS A 640 42.45 9.85 -21.92
CA LYS A 640 42.65 11.22 -22.44
C LYS A 640 43.55 12.07 -21.55
N CYS A 641 43.76 11.66 -20.30
CA CYS A 641 44.58 12.35 -19.31
C CYS A 641 45.99 11.74 -19.19
N SER A 642 46.25 10.64 -19.91
CA SER A 642 47.51 9.88 -19.92
C SER A 642 48.53 10.46 -20.89
#